data_AF-A0A2Z5E9P7-F1
#
_entry.id   AF-A0A2Z5E9P7-F1
#
_cell.length_a   1.000
_cell.length_b   1.000
_cell.length_c   1.000
_cell.angle_alpha   90.00
_cell.angle_beta   90.00
_cell.angle_gamma   90.00
#
_symmetry.space_group_name_H-M   'P 1'
#
loop_
_entity.id
_entity.type
_entity.pdbx_description
1 polymer ?
#
loop_
_entity_poly.entity_id
_entity_poly.type
_entity_poly.pdbx_seq_one_letter_code
_entity_poly.pdbx_strand_id
1 'polypeptide(L)'
;MRIACLGGGPAGIYFAISMKLRDPAHEIHVFERNRSGDTFGWGVVFSDQTLANLEANDPVSAATITDSFAHWDDIDVSVGENTVTSSGHGFIGIGRKHLLQILQARAAELGVVMHFETMFSEDLSAYTDFDLIVAADGINSMVRTANLEKFEVDIDTKRNKFSWLGTTKLFDAFAFIFEKTDHGWIWAHAYRFDATHSTFIVECSPETWEGLGLDKMEQADSIAFCEKVFARHLDGHPLITNATHLRGSAAWINFRRVICRQWSFDNVVLLGDAAHTAHFSIGSGTKLALEDAIKLAQVLDRPGITGRQELARALAEYQAERHIEVLKIQNSARNSTEWFETLDRYLGFDLPQFAYSLMTRSQRVSHENLRLRDPAWLAGLERWFWSGNEGRNTPVQPMFTPYTLRGMTVPNRVVMPAMLTYSADTDGYATDFHSVHYGARALGGAGLVVTELLAVSPEGRATPACPGLWHDGQAERWSAFNEFAHKHSSAKTCAQIGHSGARAACKVPGEGAGYDVALDEPWPTVSASAQPWRKDGTVPKALEAREMDLIVQQFVAAALRADKAGFDMLEVQAGHGNLLSSFITPVMNKREDEFGGAFENRMRLPMRVISAVRAAWPQDKPLAVRISANDWVGEAGVTPAEAVQIARMLREAGVDIVDVSAGETAPEGRPVYGRMFQTPFADQIRNEAGVPTIAVGNIADADQVNSILTAGRADLVALGRMHLFDPVWTLRAAADAGYAEQPVPAPYRTGQDMALRAARGRA
;
A
#
# COMPACT_ATOMS: atom_id res chain seq x y z
N MET A 1 23.23 -37.56 -5.70
CA MET A 1 22.65 -37.31 -4.35
C MET A 1 21.38 -38.12 -4.16
N ARG A 2 21.12 -38.57 -2.92
CA ARG A 2 19.83 -39.10 -2.46
C ARG A 2 19.02 -37.97 -1.82
N ILE A 3 17.80 -37.72 -2.29
CA ILE A 3 16.98 -36.59 -1.87
C ILE A 3 15.59 -37.04 -1.42
N ALA A 4 15.17 -36.60 -0.23
CA ALA A 4 13.81 -36.80 0.28
C ALA A 4 13.01 -35.50 0.13
N CYS A 5 11.96 -35.52 -0.68
CA CYS A 5 10.99 -34.45 -0.80
C CYS A 5 9.76 -34.80 0.06
N LEU A 6 9.55 -34.06 1.14
CA LEU A 6 8.42 -34.23 2.05
C LEU A 6 7.27 -33.33 1.58
N GLY A 7 6.32 -33.90 0.84
CA GLY A 7 5.21 -33.20 0.19
C GLY A 7 5.16 -33.39 -1.32
N GLY A 8 4.03 -33.89 -1.83
CA GLY A 8 3.75 -34.12 -3.26
C GLY A 8 2.93 -33.01 -3.92
N GLY A 9 3.07 -31.77 -3.45
CA GLY A 9 2.54 -30.59 -4.14
C GLY A 9 3.39 -30.14 -5.34
N PRO A 10 2.99 -29.07 -6.04
CA PRO A 10 3.73 -28.57 -7.21
C PRO A 10 5.20 -28.26 -6.91
N ALA A 11 5.52 -27.70 -5.74
CA ALA A 11 6.90 -27.43 -5.30
C ALA A 11 7.76 -28.70 -5.26
N GLY A 12 7.36 -29.70 -4.47
CA GLY A 12 8.15 -30.91 -4.24
C GLY A 12 8.31 -31.76 -5.51
N ILE A 13 7.22 -31.97 -6.26
CA ILE A 13 7.27 -32.77 -7.49
C ILE A 13 8.10 -32.06 -8.55
N TYR A 14 7.90 -30.75 -8.75
CA TYR A 14 8.63 -30.04 -9.80
C TYR A 14 10.11 -29.88 -9.47
N PHE A 15 10.48 -29.76 -8.18
CA PHE A 15 11.88 -29.82 -7.77
C PHE A 15 12.51 -31.17 -8.11
N ALA A 16 11.81 -32.28 -7.85
CA ALA A 16 12.28 -33.62 -8.18
C ALA A 16 12.50 -33.81 -9.69
N ILE A 17 11.56 -33.34 -10.52
CA ILE A 17 11.69 -33.31 -11.99
C ILE A 17 12.93 -32.50 -12.38
N SER A 18 13.04 -31.27 -11.86
CA SER A 18 14.09 -30.31 -12.16
C SER A 18 15.49 -30.87 -11.84
N MET A 19 15.64 -31.58 -10.72
CA MET A 19 16.89 -32.27 -10.36
C MET A 19 17.19 -33.46 -11.27
N LYS A 20 16.20 -34.29 -11.61
CA LYS A 20 16.39 -35.44 -12.51
C LYS A 20 16.80 -35.04 -13.92
N LEU A 21 16.30 -33.91 -14.43
CA LEU A 21 16.66 -33.40 -15.75
C LEU A 21 18.12 -32.92 -15.83
N ARG A 22 18.69 -32.53 -14.69
CA ARG A 22 20.08 -32.07 -14.58
C ARG A 22 21.06 -33.22 -14.43
N ASP A 23 20.75 -34.14 -13.52
CA ASP A 23 21.50 -35.38 -13.38
C ASP A 23 20.54 -36.57 -13.10
N PRO A 24 20.34 -37.47 -14.09
CA PRO A 24 19.50 -38.65 -13.94
C PRO A 24 19.95 -39.61 -12.83
N ALA A 25 21.22 -39.55 -12.40
CA ALA A 25 21.79 -40.40 -11.35
C ALA A 25 21.31 -40.04 -9.93
N HIS A 26 20.62 -38.90 -9.74
CA HIS A 26 20.00 -38.57 -8.46
C HIS A 26 18.94 -39.62 -8.08
N GLU A 27 18.96 -40.08 -6.82
CA GLU A 27 17.90 -40.93 -6.25
C GLU A 27 16.94 -40.01 -5.48
N ILE A 28 15.72 -39.83 -5.99
CA ILE A 28 14.78 -38.85 -5.42
C ILE A 28 13.49 -39.55 -5.02
N HIS A 29 13.11 -39.36 -3.75
CA HIS A 29 11.92 -39.90 -3.15
C HIS A 29 10.97 -38.75 -2.80
N VAL A 30 9.72 -38.80 -3.26
CA VAL A 30 8.67 -37.84 -2.90
C VAL A 30 7.65 -38.54 -2.01
N PHE A 31 7.42 -38.01 -0.81
CA PHE A 31 6.48 -38.55 0.17
C PHE A 31 5.22 -37.68 0.21
N GLU A 32 4.07 -38.25 -0.13
CA GLU A 32 2.76 -37.59 -0.16
C GLU A 32 1.77 -38.31 0.75
N ARG A 33 1.15 -37.56 1.66
CA ARG A 33 0.19 -38.09 2.64
C ARG A 33 -1.16 -38.46 2.02
N ASN A 34 -1.53 -37.84 0.89
CA ASN A 34 -2.79 -38.07 0.21
C ASN A 34 -2.67 -39.14 -0.89
N ARG A 35 -3.81 -39.54 -1.45
CA ARG A 35 -3.85 -40.42 -2.62
C ARG A 35 -3.39 -39.68 -3.87
N SER A 36 -2.92 -40.44 -4.85
CA SER A 36 -2.65 -39.91 -6.19
C SER A 36 -3.91 -39.27 -6.77
N GLY A 37 -3.82 -37.98 -7.12
CA GLY A 37 -4.92 -37.21 -7.69
C GLY A 37 -5.84 -36.50 -6.68
N ASP A 38 -5.61 -36.66 -5.37
CA ASP A 38 -6.27 -35.85 -4.35
C ASP A 38 -5.63 -34.47 -4.28
N THR A 39 -6.45 -33.41 -4.29
CA THR A 39 -5.97 -32.04 -4.15
C THR A 39 -7.01 -31.16 -3.49
N PHE A 40 -6.55 -30.10 -2.84
CA PHE A 40 -7.40 -29.05 -2.29
C PHE A 40 -7.40 -27.84 -3.23
N GLY A 41 -8.60 -27.32 -3.53
CA GLY A 41 -8.78 -26.21 -4.47
C GLY A 41 -8.94 -26.66 -5.93
N TRP A 42 -9.23 -25.69 -6.80
CA TRP A 42 -9.71 -25.93 -8.16
C TRP A 42 -8.72 -25.43 -9.21
N GLY A 43 -8.96 -24.29 -9.85
CA GLY A 43 -8.07 -23.71 -10.86
C GLY A 43 -6.88 -22.96 -10.28
N VAL A 44 -5.79 -22.89 -11.03
CA VAL A 44 -4.65 -22.00 -10.77
C VAL A 44 -4.34 -21.20 -12.04
N VAL A 45 -3.80 -19.99 -11.86
CA VAL A 45 -3.47 -19.08 -12.95
C VAL A 45 -1.96 -18.95 -13.10
N PHE A 46 -1.48 -18.86 -14.34
CA PHE A 46 -0.07 -18.64 -14.65
C PHE A 46 0.17 -17.29 -15.33
N SER A 47 1.42 -16.83 -15.28
CA SER A 47 1.88 -15.66 -16.05
C SER A 47 2.83 -16.11 -17.16
N ASP A 48 2.89 -15.37 -18.26
CA ASP A 48 3.79 -15.68 -19.39
C ASP A 48 5.25 -15.89 -18.95
N GLN A 49 5.72 -15.08 -18.00
CA GLN A 49 7.07 -15.23 -17.44
C GLN A 49 7.28 -16.58 -16.74
N THR A 50 6.27 -17.05 -16.02
CA THR A 50 6.33 -18.36 -15.36
C THR A 50 6.38 -19.46 -16.42
N LEU A 51 5.62 -19.32 -17.50
CA LEU A 51 5.65 -20.29 -18.59
C LEU A 51 7.01 -20.33 -19.29
N ALA A 52 7.62 -19.17 -19.55
CA ALA A 52 8.98 -19.10 -20.10
C ALA A 52 10.03 -19.76 -19.18
N ASN A 53 9.88 -19.62 -17.87
CA ASN A 53 10.77 -20.29 -16.91
C ASN A 53 10.56 -21.81 -16.90
N LEU A 54 9.31 -22.28 -17.04
CA LEU A 54 9.00 -23.70 -17.17
C LEU A 54 9.58 -24.27 -18.47
N GLU A 55 9.41 -23.57 -19.59
CA GLU A 55 9.93 -23.97 -20.91
C GLU A 55 11.45 -24.09 -20.88
N ALA A 56 12.15 -23.12 -20.26
CA ALA A 56 13.60 -23.17 -20.14
C ALA A 56 14.12 -24.31 -19.25
N ASN A 57 13.30 -24.81 -18.31
CA ASN A 57 13.70 -25.83 -17.35
C ASN A 57 13.25 -27.25 -17.74
N ASP A 58 12.02 -27.42 -18.22
CA ASP A 58 11.45 -28.68 -18.70
C ASP A 58 10.45 -28.42 -19.85
N PRO A 59 10.94 -28.33 -21.10
CA PRO A 59 10.10 -28.10 -22.28
C PRO A 59 8.93 -29.08 -22.44
N VAL A 60 9.09 -30.32 -21.97
CA VAL A 60 8.06 -31.37 -22.10
C VAL A 60 6.87 -31.09 -21.18
N SER A 61 7.15 -30.79 -19.90
CA SER A 61 6.10 -30.36 -18.97
C SER A 61 5.47 -29.05 -19.42
N ALA A 62 6.28 -28.09 -19.86
CA ALA A 62 5.80 -26.77 -20.30
C ALA A 62 4.85 -26.87 -21.49
N ALA A 63 5.19 -27.66 -22.52
CA ALA A 63 4.30 -27.92 -23.66
C ALA A 63 2.98 -28.57 -23.22
N THR A 64 3.05 -29.62 -22.38
CA THR A 64 1.85 -30.35 -21.92
C THR A 64 0.94 -29.47 -21.05
N ILE A 65 1.53 -28.62 -20.20
CA ILE A 65 0.81 -27.65 -19.39
C ILE A 65 0.16 -26.59 -20.28
N THR A 66 0.89 -26.09 -21.30
CA THR A 66 0.41 -25.07 -22.23
C THR A 66 -0.79 -25.55 -23.04
N ASP A 67 -0.72 -26.77 -23.57
CA ASP A 67 -1.81 -27.40 -24.35
C ASP A 67 -3.09 -27.62 -23.52
N SER A 68 -2.99 -27.52 -22.20
CA SER A 68 -4.09 -27.73 -21.25
C SER A 68 -4.72 -26.42 -20.75
N PHE A 69 -4.28 -25.25 -21.22
CA PHE A 69 -4.76 -23.97 -20.69
C PHE A 69 -6.15 -23.58 -21.18
N ALA A 70 -6.96 -23.10 -20.24
CA ALA A 70 -8.07 -22.21 -20.54
C ALA A 70 -7.52 -20.78 -20.64
N HIS A 71 -7.86 -20.08 -21.72
CA HIS A 71 -7.49 -18.68 -21.92
C HIS A 71 -8.70 -17.78 -21.79
N TRP A 72 -8.52 -16.64 -21.13
CA TRP A 72 -9.49 -15.54 -21.11
C TRP A 72 -8.76 -14.22 -20.93
N ASP A 73 -9.40 -13.11 -21.30
CA ASP A 73 -8.75 -11.79 -21.32
C ASP A 73 -9.41 -10.78 -20.38
N ASP A 74 -10.72 -10.95 -20.14
CA ASP A 74 -11.53 -9.96 -19.45
C ASP A 74 -11.50 -10.13 -17.93
N ILE A 75 -11.70 -9.01 -17.22
CA ILE A 75 -12.07 -8.95 -15.81
C ILE A 75 -13.47 -8.34 -15.73
N ASP A 76 -14.39 -9.05 -15.10
CA ASP A 76 -15.72 -8.54 -14.76
C ASP A 76 -15.74 -8.12 -13.29
N VAL A 77 -16.26 -6.93 -13.02
CA VAL A 77 -16.53 -6.44 -11.66
C VAL A 77 -18.01 -6.17 -11.53
N SER A 78 -18.69 -7.02 -10.75
CA SER A 78 -20.13 -6.94 -10.52
C SER A 78 -20.43 -6.52 -9.10
N VAL A 79 -21.19 -5.44 -8.92
CA VAL A 79 -21.68 -4.98 -7.60
C VAL A 79 -23.20 -4.86 -7.69
N GLY A 80 -23.90 -5.78 -7.02
CA GLY A 80 -25.34 -5.95 -7.26
C GLY A 80 -25.62 -6.14 -8.75
N GLU A 81 -26.66 -5.51 -9.29
CA GLU A 81 -27.11 -5.70 -10.67
C GLU A 81 -26.16 -5.16 -11.74
N ASN A 82 -25.20 -4.31 -11.37
CA ASN A 82 -24.33 -3.62 -12.30
C ASN A 82 -23.01 -4.36 -12.50
N THR A 83 -22.52 -4.40 -13.73
CA THR A 83 -21.23 -5.00 -14.09
C THR A 83 -20.44 -4.06 -14.99
N VAL A 84 -19.14 -3.97 -14.75
CA VAL A 84 -18.18 -3.31 -15.63
C VAL A 84 -17.12 -4.34 -16.03
N THR A 85 -16.82 -4.38 -17.32
CA THR A 85 -15.81 -5.26 -17.92
C THR A 85 -14.60 -4.44 -18.33
N SER A 86 -13.40 -4.95 -18.04
CA SER A 86 -12.14 -4.45 -18.61
C SER A 86 -11.38 -5.60 -19.25
N SER A 87 -10.82 -5.36 -20.43
CA SER A 87 -10.13 -6.33 -21.29
C SER A 87 -8.61 -6.15 -21.26
N GLY A 88 -7.87 -6.93 -22.06
CA GLY A 88 -6.42 -6.82 -22.23
C GLY A 88 -5.60 -7.25 -21.00
N HIS A 89 -6.19 -8.00 -20.08
CA HIS A 89 -5.49 -8.48 -18.89
C HIS A 89 -4.67 -9.74 -19.16
N GLY A 90 -5.17 -10.61 -20.05
CA GLY A 90 -4.56 -11.88 -20.43
C GLY A 90 -4.37 -12.85 -19.26
N PHE A 91 -5.21 -13.88 -19.19
CA PHE A 91 -5.13 -14.92 -18.17
C PHE A 91 -5.06 -16.31 -18.79
N ILE A 92 -4.32 -17.18 -18.10
CA ILE A 92 -4.20 -18.61 -18.41
C ILE A 92 -4.47 -19.41 -17.15
N GLY A 93 -5.42 -20.34 -17.22
CA GLY A 93 -5.82 -21.20 -16.12
C GLY A 93 -5.65 -22.67 -16.44
N ILE A 94 -5.33 -23.46 -15.42
CA ILE A 94 -5.35 -24.93 -15.48
C ILE A 94 -5.93 -25.48 -14.18
N GLY A 95 -6.64 -26.61 -14.26
CA GLY A 95 -7.09 -27.33 -13.07
C GLY A 95 -5.89 -27.83 -12.26
N ARG A 96 -5.84 -27.52 -10.96
CA ARG A 96 -4.76 -27.93 -10.04
C ARG A 96 -4.56 -29.44 -10.02
N LYS A 97 -5.65 -30.20 -10.08
CA LYS A 97 -5.62 -31.66 -10.16
C LYS A 97 -4.91 -32.14 -11.43
N HIS A 98 -5.27 -31.57 -12.57
CA HIS A 98 -4.68 -31.89 -13.87
C HIS A 98 -3.20 -31.51 -13.92
N LEU A 99 -2.83 -30.32 -13.41
CA LEU A 99 -1.43 -29.92 -13.25
C LEU A 99 -0.64 -30.95 -12.45
N LEU A 100 -1.13 -31.40 -11.30
CA LEU A 100 -0.47 -32.41 -10.49
C LEU A 100 -0.33 -33.75 -11.24
N GLN A 101 -1.34 -34.15 -12.02
CA GLN A 101 -1.27 -35.37 -12.83
C GLN A 101 -0.18 -35.28 -13.91
N ILE A 102 -0.05 -34.13 -14.59
CA ILE A 102 1.04 -33.89 -15.56
C ILE A 102 2.41 -34.02 -14.86
N LEU A 103 2.57 -33.34 -13.73
CA LEU A 103 3.84 -33.37 -12.98
C LEU A 103 4.15 -34.78 -12.44
N GLN A 104 3.16 -35.52 -11.94
CA GLN A 104 3.34 -36.89 -11.46
C GLN A 104 3.74 -37.84 -12.60
N ALA A 105 3.10 -37.73 -13.75
CA ALA A 105 3.45 -38.51 -14.93
C ALA A 105 4.88 -38.22 -15.39
N ARG A 106 5.27 -36.94 -15.44
CA ARG A 106 6.64 -36.54 -15.78
C ARG A 106 7.67 -37.02 -14.77
N ALA A 107 7.37 -36.92 -13.47
CA ALA A 107 8.25 -37.41 -12.41
C ALA A 107 8.48 -38.92 -12.51
N ALA A 108 7.42 -39.69 -12.80
CA ALA A 108 7.51 -41.13 -13.02
C ALA A 108 8.37 -41.48 -14.25
N GLU A 109 8.19 -40.76 -15.37
CA GLU A 109 9.01 -40.93 -16.59
C GLU A 109 10.51 -40.75 -16.31
N LEU A 110 10.85 -39.79 -15.45
CA LEU A 110 12.23 -39.48 -15.06
C LEU A 110 12.77 -40.36 -13.92
N GLY A 111 12.00 -41.34 -13.46
CA GLY A 111 12.41 -42.29 -12.42
C GLY A 111 12.46 -41.69 -11.02
N VAL A 112 11.60 -40.72 -10.69
CA VAL A 112 11.35 -40.27 -9.32
C VAL A 112 10.49 -41.32 -8.59
N VAL A 113 10.86 -41.65 -7.35
CA VAL A 113 10.12 -42.63 -6.53
C VAL A 113 9.02 -41.91 -5.75
N MET A 114 7.76 -42.15 -6.10
CA MET A 114 6.60 -41.54 -5.46
C MET A 114 6.01 -42.46 -4.38
N HIS A 115 5.90 -41.98 -3.14
CA HIS A 115 5.28 -42.66 -2.00
C HIS A 115 3.97 -41.96 -1.65
N PHE A 116 2.83 -42.47 -2.11
CA PHE A 116 1.50 -41.94 -1.79
C PHE A 116 0.94 -42.57 -0.50
N GLU A 117 -0.10 -41.95 0.06
CA GLU A 117 -0.74 -42.38 1.33
C GLU A 117 0.28 -42.60 2.46
N THR A 118 1.38 -41.84 2.43
CA THR A 118 2.51 -42.01 3.33
C THR A 118 2.61 -40.78 4.23
N MET A 119 2.25 -40.95 5.51
CA MET A 119 2.48 -39.92 6.50
C MET A 119 3.96 -39.90 6.88
N PHE A 120 4.69 -38.89 6.43
CA PHE A 120 6.09 -38.70 6.75
C PHE A 120 6.27 -38.16 8.18
N SER A 121 7.33 -38.58 8.86
CA SER A 121 7.68 -38.12 10.20
C SER A 121 8.15 -36.66 10.20
N GLU A 122 7.77 -35.90 11.23
CA GLU A 122 8.36 -34.58 11.53
C GLU A 122 9.75 -34.69 12.20
N ASP A 123 10.05 -35.86 12.80
CA ASP A 123 11.38 -36.18 13.28
C ASP A 123 12.28 -36.51 12.09
N LEU A 124 13.19 -35.58 11.81
CA LEU A 124 14.10 -35.63 10.67
C LEU A 124 15.18 -36.71 10.82
N SER A 125 15.35 -37.32 12.00
CA SER A 125 16.25 -38.46 12.20
C SER A 125 15.89 -39.67 11.32
N ALA A 126 14.62 -39.78 10.94
CA ALA A 126 14.11 -40.81 10.02
C ALA A 126 14.64 -40.68 8.58
N TYR A 127 15.29 -39.57 8.22
CA TYR A 127 15.79 -39.30 6.86
C TYR A 127 17.31 -39.11 6.83
N THR A 128 18.03 -39.65 7.80
CA THR A 128 19.50 -39.54 7.91
C THR A 128 20.27 -40.14 6.72
N ASP A 129 19.66 -41.09 6.01
CA ASP A 129 20.23 -41.72 4.80
C ASP A 129 20.11 -40.85 3.53
N PHE A 130 19.48 -39.67 3.62
CA PHE A 130 19.33 -38.73 2.52
C PHE A 130 20.34 -37.57 2.64
N ASP A 131 20.95 -37.21 1.50
CA ASP A 131 21.88 -36.08 1.41
C ASP A 131 21.17 -34.74 1.61
N LEU A 132 19.91 -34.64 1.17
CA LEU A 132 19.08 -33.44 1.25
C LEU A 132 17.63 -33.80 1.61
N ILE A 133 17.03 -33.02 2.50
CA ILE A 133 15.62 -33.07 2.88
C ILE A 133 14.95 -31.77 2.41
N VAL A 134 14.00 -31.88 1.49
CA VAL A 134 13.21 -30.77 0.97
C VAL A 134 11.82 -30.82 1.59
N ALA A 135 11.52 -29.91 2.50
CA ALA A 135 10.21 -29.76 3.11
C ALA A 135 9.31 -28.90 2.20
N ALA A 136 8.43 -29.57 1.46
CA ALA A 136 7.51 -29.00 0.48
C ALA A 136 6.04 -29.32 0.81
N ASP A 137 5.73 -29.49 2.11
CA ASP A 137 4.45 -29.95 2.65
C ASP A 137 3.42 -28.83 2.88
N GLY A 138 3.71 -27.65 2.34
CA GLY A 138 2.79 -26.54 2.14
C GLY A 138 2.51 -25.71 3.40
N ILE A 139 1.38 -24.99 3.37
CA ILE A 139 1.04 -23.99 4.39
C ILE A 139 1.01 -24.56 5.82
N ASN A 140 0.62 -25.84 5.98
CA ASN A 140 0.57 -26.54 7.27
C ASN A 140 1.78 -27.44 7.49
N SER A 141 2.97 -27.00 7.03
CA SER A 141 4.21 -27.77 7.11
C SER A 141 4.50 -28.29 8.52
N MET A 142 4.62 -29.60 8.65
CA MET A 142 4.99 -30.28 9.91
C MET A 142 6.47 -30.04 10.21
N VAL A 143 7.33 -30.12 9.20
CA VAL A 143 8.78 -29.88 9.35
C VAL A 143 9.05 -28.47 9.86
N ARG A 144 8.40 -27.46 9.29
CA ARG A 144 8.51 -26.08 9.77
C ARG A 144 8.01 -25.96 11.20
N THR A 145 6.85 -26.57 11.51
CA THR A 145 6.22 -26.48 12.84
C THR A 145 7.06 -27.15 13.93
N ALA A 146 7.76 -28.23 13.62
CA ALA A 146 8.70 -28.87 14.55
C ALA A 146 10.01 -28.09 14.75
N ASN A 147 10.30 -27.07 13.93
CA ASN A 147 11.57 -26.34 13.90
C ASN A 147 11.39 -24.81 13.82
N LEU A 148 10.39 -24.25 14.51
CA LEU A 148 10.01 -22.83 14.42
C LEU A 148 11.17 -21.86 14.68
N GLU A 149 11.99 -22.13 15.69
CA GLU A 149 13.12 -21.26 16.05
C GLU A 149 14.19 -21.25 14.94
N LYS A 150 14.50 -22.40 14.35
CA LYS A 150 15.53 -22.52 13.31
C LYS A 150 15.17 -21.83 12.00
N PHE A 151 13.87 -21.75 11.69
CA PHE A 151 13.36 -21.09 10.49
C PHE A 151 12.97 -19.62 10.73
N GLU A 152 13.03 -19.15 11.98
CA GLU A 152 12.61 -17.80 12.38
C GLU A 152 11.23 -17.46 11.81
N VAL A 153 10.25 -18.30 12.17
CA VAL A 153 8.92 -18.29 11.55
C VAL A 153 8.03 -17.19 12.13
N ASP A 154 7.39 -16.46 11.24
CA ASP A 154 6.33 -15.51 11.52
C ASP A 154 5.05 -15.93 10.77
N ILE A 155 4.03 -16.35 11.53
CA ILE A 155 2.72 -16.76 11.00
C ILE A 155 1.65 -15.79 11.49
N ASP A 156 0.90 -15.26 10.55
CA ASP A 156 -0.20 -14.33 10.80
C ASP A 156 -1.47 -14.81 10.10
N THR A 157 -2.50 -15.06 10.89
CA THR A 157 -3.80 -15.54 10.40
C THR A 157 -4.67 -14.35 10.05
N LYS A 158 -5.01 -14.25 8.77
CA LYS A 158 -5.79 -13.15 8.20
C LYS A 158 -7.26 -13.23 8.59
N ARG A 159 -7.89 -12.06 8.65
CA ARG A 159 -9.19 -11.81 9.26
C ARG A 159 -10.32 -12.48 8.50
N ASN A 160 -10.37 -12.29 7.18
CA ASN A 160 -11.50 -12.76 6.38
C ASN A 160 -11.58 -14.29 6.31
N LYS A 161 -12.82 -14.77 6.22
CA LYS A 161 -13.17 -16.18 6.04
C LYS A 161 -13.39 -16.44 4.56
N PHE A 162 -12.88 -17.54 4.05
CA PHE A 162 -13.14 -17.95 2.67
C PHE A 162 -13.41 -19.45 2.52
N SER A 163 -14.14 -19.79 1.47
CA SER A 163 -14.45 -21.15 1.04
C SER A 163 -14.08 -21.30 -0.45
N TRP A 164 -13.29 -22.32 -0.79
CA TRP A 164 -12.84 -22.56 -2.16
C TRP A 164 -13.67 -23.67 -2.81
N LEU A 165 -14.62 -23.25 -3.65
CA LEU A 165 -15.56 -24.10 -4.36
C LEU A 165 -15.23 -24.12 -5.87
N GLY A 166 -15.92 -25.01 -6.59
CA GLY A 166 -15.95 -25.06 -8.04
C GLY A 166 -17.38 -25.02 -8.56
N THR A 167 -17.57 -24.86 -9.85
CA THR A 167 -18.88 -24.89 -10.49
C THR A 167 -18.76 -25.31 -11.95
N THR A 168 -19.84 -25.83 -12.53
CA THR A 168 -19.94 -26.08 -13.97
C THR A 168 -20.36 -24.85 -14.77
N LYS A 169 -20.70 -23.73 -14.10
CA LYS A 169 -20.84 -22.43 -14.76
C LYS A 169 -19.49 -22.00 -15.30
N LEU A 170 -19.40 -21.77 -16.60
CA LEU A 170 -18.21 -21.18 -17.23
C LEU A 170 -18.25 -19.66 -17.11
N PHE A 171 -17.17 -19.11 -16.55
CA PHE A 171 -16.90 -17.67 -16.51
C PHE A 171 -15.83 -17.37 -17.56
N ASP A 172 -16.22 -16.67 -18.62
CA ASP A 172 -15.33 -16.27 -19.73
C ASP A 172 -14.47 -15.04 -19.40
N ALA A 173 -14.66 -14.47 -18.22
CA ALA A 173 -13.85 -13.42 -17.61
C ALA A 173 -13.40 -13.85 -16.20
N PHE A 174 -12.36 -13.21 -15.67
CA PHE A 174 -12.10 -13.25 -14.24
C PHE A 174 -13.15 -12.38 -13.53
N ALA A 175 -14.14 -13.01 -12.93
CA ALA A 175 -15.26 -12.32 -12.29
C ALA A 175 -14.98 -12.06 -10.80
N PHE A 176 -15.10 -10.80 -10.40
CA PHE A 176 -15.25 -10.36 -9.02
C PHE A 176 -16.72 -9.99 -8.79
N ILE A 177 -17.39 -10.76 -7.94
CA ILE A 177 -18.83 -10.67 -7.74
C ILE A 177 -19.11 -10.24 -6.30
N PHE A 178 -19.77 -9.11 -6.08
CA PHE A 178 -20.08 -8.57 -4.76
C PHE A 178 -21.60 -8.52 -4.54
N GLU A 179 -22.08 -9.23 -3.52
CA GLU A 179 -23.49 -9.27 -3.13
C GLU A 179 -23.69 -8.73 -1.71
N LYS A 180 -24.73 -7.92 -1.56
CA LYS A 180 -25.12 -7.37 -0.26
C LYS A 180 -26.14 -8.28 0.40
N THR A 181 -25.90 -8.63 1.65
CA THR A 181 -26.82 -9.40 2.49
C THR A 181 -27.33 -8.54 3.65
N ASP A 182 -28.29 -9.06 4.42
CA ASP A 182 -28.80 -8.41 5.63
C ASP A 182 -27.74 -8.26 6.74
N HIS A 183 -26.64 -9.02 6.66
CA HIS A 183 -25.55 -9.07 7.66
C HIS A 183 -24.21 -8.53 7.14
N GLY A 184 -24.22 -7.82 6.01
CA GLY A 184 -23.03 -7.24 5.37
C GLY A 184 -22.75 -7.83 4.00
N TRP A 185 -21.53 -7.68 3.50
CA TRP A 185 -21.17 -8.03 2.13
C TRP A 185 -20.47 -9.39 2.06
N ILE A 186 -20.81 -10.14 1.02
CA ILE A 186 -20.18 -11.41 0.66
C ILE A 186 -19.80 -11.35 -0.82
N TRP A 187 -18.63 -11.85 -1.16
CA TRP A 187 -18.14 -11.78 -2.53
C TRP A 187 -17.54 -13.08 -3.01
N ALA A 188 -17.40 -13.20 -4.32
CA ALA A 188 -16.80 -14.34 -4.97
C ALA A 188 -15.76 -13.95 -6.02
N HIS A 189 -14.71 -14.75 -6.11
CA HIS A 189 -13.75 -14.73 -7.23
C HIS A 189 -14.02 -15.97 -8.10
N ALA A 190 -14.39 -15.77 -9.35
CA ALA A 190 -14.74 -16.85 -10.26
C ALA A 190 -14.00 -16.74 -11.60
N TYR A 191 -13.50 -17.86 -12.09
CA TYR A 191 -12.82 -17.94 -13.38
C TYR A 191 -12.76 -19.39 -13.86
N ARG A 192 -12.91 -19.60 -15.17
CA ARG A 192 -12.73 -20.92 -15.79
C ARG A 192 -11.29 -21.40 -15.64
N PHE A 193 -11.10 -22.71 -15.51
CA PHE A 193 -9.75 -23.31 -15.52
C PHE A 193 -9.64 -24.54 -16.43
N ASP A 194 -10.77 -25.00 -16.99
CA ASP A 194 -10.82 -25.97 -18.07
C ASP A 194 -12.03 -25.70 -19.00
N ALA A 195 -12.42 -26.67 -19.82
CA ALA A 195 -13.53 -26.54 -20.78
C ALA A 195 -14.93 -26.74 -20.15
N THR A 196 -14.99 -27.14 -18.90
CA THR A 196 -16.20 -27.66 -18.22
C THR A 196 -16.42 -27.10 -16.82
N HIS A 197 -15.40 -26.53 -16.18
CA HIS A 197 -15.44 -26.07 -14.80
C HIS A 197 -14.77 -24.71 -14.59
N SER A 198 -15.28 -24.01 -13.58
CA SER A 198 -14.70 -22.77 -13.03
C SER A 198 -14.41 -22.91 -11.55
N THR A 199 -13.41 -22.14 -11.10
CA THR A 199 -13.17 -21.85 -9.70
C THR A 199 -14.25 -20.90 -9.20
N PHE A 200 -14.67 -21.04 -7.95
CA PHE A 200 -15.57 -20.13 -7.25
C PHE A 200 -15.14 -19.98 -5.79
N ILE A 201 -14.37 -18.94 -5.47
CA ILE A 201 -13.89 -18.68 -4.10
C ILE A 201 -14.80 -17.66 -3.45
N VAL A 202 -15.54 -18.06 -2.41
CA VAL A 202 -16.41 -17.16 -1.65
C VAL A 202 -15.65 -16.62 -0.44
N GLU A 203 -15.76 -15.33 -0.17
CA GLU A 203 -15.08 -14.65 0.94
C GLU A 203 -16.02 -13.63 1.60
N CYS A 204 -15.89 -13.48 2.91
CA CYS A 204 -16.54 -12.42 3.69
C CYS A 204 -15.80 -12.10 5.00
N SER A 205 -16.20 -11.01 5.65
CA SER A 205 -15.71 -10.67 6.98
C SER A 205 -16.22 -11.67 8.04
N PRO A 206 -15.54 -11.80 9.20
CA PRO A 206 -16.02 -12.62 10.31
C PRO A 206 -17.42 -12.24 10.79
N GLU A 207 -17.74 -10.95 10.82
CA GLU A 207 -19.02 -10.45 11.31
C GLU A 207 -20.16 -10.82 10.35
N THR A 208 -19.91 -10.75 9.04
CA THR A 208 -20.87 -11.22 8.04
C THR A 208 -20.98 -12.75 8.07
N TRP A 209 -19.87 -13.46 8.24
CA TRP A 209 -19.85 -14.91 8.35
C TRP A 209 -20.68 -15.43 9.53
N GLU A 210 -20.47 -14.88 10.73
CA GLU A 210 -21.24 -15.20 11.94
C GLU A 210 -22.69 -14.72 11.85
N GLY A 211 -22.91 -13.51 11.32
CA GLY A 211 -24.25 -12.93 11.16
C GLY A 211 -25.15 -13.75 10.23
N LEU A 212 -24.57 -14.33 9.18
CA LEU A 212 -25.26 -15.24 8.26
C LEU A 212 -25.45 -16.66 8.83
N GLY A 213 -24.86 -16.97 10.00
CA GLY A 213 -24.90 -18.29 10.63
C GLY A 213 -24.02 -19.34 9.95
N LEU A 214 -23.10 -18.93 9.06
CA LEU A 214 -22.19 -19.83 8.33
C LEU A 214 -21.21 -20.56 9.26
N ASP A 215 -21.01 -20.04 10.46
CA ASP A 215 -20.23 -20.64 11.55
C ASP A 215 -20.88 -21.90 12.15
N LYS A 216 -22.19 -22.04 11.99
CA LYS A 216 -23.01 -23.14 12.54
C LYS A 216 -23.55 -24.09 11.48
N MET A 217 -23.49 -23.70 10.21
CA MET A 217 -23.97 -24.52 9.10
C MET A 217 -23.04 -25.71 8.83
N GLU A 218 -23.64 -26.84 8.47
CA GLU A 218 -22.89 -27.91 7.83
C GLU A 218 -22.47 -27.50 6.41
N GLN A 219 -21.43 -28.14 5.87
CA GLN A 219 -20.85 -27.77 4.58
C GLN A 219 -21.89 -27.72 3.45
N ALA A 220 -22.82 -28.69 3.42
CA ALA A 220 -23.87 -28.74 2.40
C ALA A 220 -24.84 -27.55 2.49
N ASP A 221 -25.25 -27.18 3.71
CA ASP A 221 -26.15 -26.05 3.95
C ASP A 221 -25.46 -24.72 3.60
N SER A 222 -24.18 -24.59 3.93
CA SER A 222 -23.39 -23.42 3.58
C SER A 222 -23.20 -23.27 2.06
N ILE A 223 -23.05 -24.37 1.33
CA ILE A 223 -22.97 -24.36 -0.14
C ILE A 223 -24.31 -23.92 -0.73
N ALA A 224 -25.42 -24.52 -0.28
CA ALA A 224 -26.77 -24.15 -0.73
C ALA A 224 -27.09 -22.68 -0.43
N PHE A 225 -26.62 -22.15 0.70
CA PHE A 225 -26.70 -20.73 1.01
C PHE A 225 -25.94 -19.88 -0.03
N CYS A 226 -24.70 -20.23 -0.35
CA CYS A 226 -23.90 -19.51 -1.36
C CYS A 226 -24.56 -19.57 -2.75
N GLU A 227 -25.10 -20.73 -3.15
CA GLU A 227 -25.86 -20.87 -4.39
C GLU A 227 -27.05 -19.90 -4.45
N LYS A 228 -27.77 -19.72 -3.33
CA LYS A 228 -28.87 -18.78 -3.24
C LYS A 228 -28.41 -17.33 -3.38
N VAL A 229 -27.33 -16.95 -2.69
CA VAL A 229 -26.78 -15.58 -2.72
C VAL A 229 -26.29 -15.23 -4.13
N PHE A 230 -25.57 -16.15 -4.78
CA PHE A 230 -24.97 -15.91 -6.09
C PHE A 230 -25.80 -16.46 -7.27
N ALA A 231 -27.08 -16.77 -7.05
CA ALA A 231 -27.93 -17.46 -8.02
C ALA A 231 -27.95 -16.81 -9.41
N ARG A 232 -27.95 -15.47 -9.45
CA ARG A 232 -27.93 -14.67 -10.69
C ARG A 232 -26.66 -14.85 -11.52
N HIS A 233 -25.53 -15.18 -10.89
CA HIS A 233 -24.24 -15.34 -11.58
C HIS A 233 -23.96 -16.81 -11.91
N LEU A 234 -24.62 -17.74 -11.21
CA LEU A 234 -24.45 -19.18 -11.40
C LEU A 234 -25.34 -19.75 -12.51
N ASP A 235 -26.37 -19.03 -12.96
CA ASP A 235 -27.32 -19.48 -14.00
C ASP A 235 -27.91 -20.88 -13.71
N GLY A 236 -28.13 -21.20 -12.42
CA GLY A 236 -28.66 -22.50 -11.99
C GLY A 236 -27.64 -23.64 -11.95
N HIS A 237 -26.36 -23.39 -12.24
CA HIS A 237 -25.30 -24.37 -12.05
C HIS A 237 -24.94 -24.54 -10.56
N PRO A 238 -24.67 -25.78 -10.10
CA PRO A 238 -24.36 -26.03 -8.71
C PRO A 238 -22.94 -25.58 -8.34
N LEU A 239 -22.73 -25.34 -7.04
CA LEU A 239 -21.43 -25.20 -6.41
C LEU A 239 -20.94 -26.56 -5.90
N ILE A 240 -19.66 -26.84 -6.09
CA ILE A 240 -19.05 -28.16 -5.89
C ILE A 240 -17.86 -28.03 -4.92
N THR A 241 -17.70 -28.99 -4.03
CA THR A 241 -16.55 -29.08 -3.10
C THR A 241 -15.74 -30.35 -3.36
N ASN A 242 -14.41 -30.24 -3.32
CA ASN A 242 -13.49 -31.38 -3.29
C ASN A 242 -12.91 -31.62 -1.88
N ALA A 243 -13.29 -30.80 -0.90
CA ALA A 243 -12.86 -30.89 0.49
C ALA A 243 -13.88 -31.69 1.34
N THR A 244 -14.21 -32.90 0.89
CA THR A 244 -15.24 -33.77 1.49
C THR A 244 -14.92 -34.25 2.91
N HIS A 245 -13.65 -34.11 3.33
CA HIS A 245 -13.16 -34.45 4.66
C HIS A 245 -13.37 -33.31 5.69
N LEU A 246 -13.60 -32.08 5.24
CA LEU A 246 -13.92 -30.95 6.13
C LEU A 246 -15.39 -31.05 6.57
N ARG A 247 -15.65 -30.84 7.86
CA ARG A 247 -16.99 -30.92 8.48
C ARG A 247 -17.37 -29.58 9.10
N GLY A 248 -18.67 -29.26 9.12
CA GLY A 248 -19.18 -28.02 9.70
C GLY A 248 -18.50 -26.76 9.14
N SER A 249 -18.27 -25.79 10.02
CA SER A 249 -17.62 -24.51 9.72
C SER A 249 -16.15 -24.60 9.31
N ALA A 250 -15.50 -25.76 9.42
CA ALA A 250 -14.12 -25.95 8.95
C ALA A 250 -13.97 -25.80 7.43
N ALA A 251 -15.09 -25.79 6.68
CA ALA A 251 -15.10 -25.44 5.26
C ALA A 251 -14.76 -23.97 4.98
N TRP A 252 -14.93 -23.09 5.99
CA TRP A 252 -14.56 -21.68 5.95
C TRP A 252 -13.25 -21.47 6.69
N ILE A 253 -12.19 -21.21 5.95
CA ILE A 253 -10.84 -21.08 6.49
C ILE A 253 -10.36 -19.64 6.46
N ASN A 254 -9.40 -19.34 7.32
CA ASN A 254 -8.65 -18.09 7.27
C ASN A 254 -7.36 -18.30 6.49
N PHE A 255 -6.94 -17.29 5.74
CA PHE A 255 -5.64 -17.35 5.09
C PHE A 255 -4.52 -17.21 6.13
N ARG A 256 -3.49 -18.06 6.05
CA ARG A 256 -2.30 -17.97 6.91
C ARG A 256 -1.15 -17.36 6.10
N ARG A 257 -0.75 -16.14 6.44
CA ARG A 257 0.51 -15.56 5.95
C ARG A 257 1.65 -16.24 6.68
N VAL A 258 2.58 -16.81 5.93
CA VAL A 258 3.82 -17.39 6.46
C VAL A 258 5.00 -16.61 5.91
N ILE A 259 5.91 -16.21 6.79
CA ILE A 259 7.26 -15.74 6.46
C ILE A 259 8.25 -16.51 7.32
N CYS A 260 9.22 -17.17 6.68
CA CYS A 260 10.40 -17.69 7.36
C CYS A 260 11.58 -16.79 7.02
N ARG A 261 12.29 -16.25 8.03
CA ARG A 261 13.50 -15.44 7.76
C ARG A 261 14.71 -16.30 7.41
N GLN A 262 14.68 -17.57 7.80
CA GLN A 262 15.65 -18.59 7.43
C GLN A 262 14.91 -19.74 6.74
N TRP A 263 15.38 -20.18 5.57
CA TRP A 263 14.71 -21.22 4.78
C TRP A 263 15.39 -22.58 4.86
N SER A 264 16.57 -22.65 5.47
CA SER A 264 17.32 -23.90 5.59
C SER A 264 18.15 -23.99 6.85
N PHE A 265 18.43 -25.20 7.30
CA PHE A 265 19.45 -25.51 8.28
C PHE A 265 20.00 -26.91 8.00
N ASP A 266 21.28 -27.16 8.28
CA ASP A 266 21.96 -28.44 7.98
C ASP A 266 21.78 -28.90 6.51
N ASN A 267 20.97 -29.92 6.25
CA ASN A 267 20.56 -30.38 4.92
C ASN A 267 19.04 -30.32 4.72
N VAL A 268 18.36 -29.47 5.49
CA VAL A 268 16.91 -29.30 5.44
C VAL A 268 16.62 -27.96 4.80
N VAL A 269 15.72 -27.94 3.82
CA VAL A 269 15.31 -26.70 3.14
C VAL A 269 13.79 -26.66 2.96
N LEU A 270 13.18 -25.50 3.23
CA LEU A 270 11.77 -25.23 2.98
C LEU A 270 11.57 -24.80 1.52
N LEU A 271 10.45 -25.23 0.93
CA LEU A 271 10.12 -24.95 -0.47
C LEU A 271 8.65 -24.56 -0.64
N GLY A 272 8.39 -23.49 -1.41
CA GLY A 272 7.04 -22.98 -1.69
C GLY A 272 6.29 -22.54 -0.42
N ASP A 273 5.01 -22.90 -0.30
CA ASP A 273 4.14 -22.50 0.83
C ASP A 273 4.63 -23.00 2.20
N ALA A 274 5.59 -23.94 2.25
CA ALA A 274 6.26 -24.31 3.48
C ALA A 274 7.17 -23.17 3.99
N ALA A 275 7.84 -22.43 3.10
CA ALA A 275 8.72 -21.31 3.42
C ALA A 275 7.98 -19.98 3.52
N HIS A 276 7.06 -19.72 2.60
CA HIS A 276 6.40 -18.42 2.47
C HIS A 276 5.08 -18.53 1.71
N THR A 277 4.09 -17.72 2.06
CA THR A 277 2.81 -17.69 1.33
C THR A 277 2.49 -16.33 0.75
N ALA A 278 1.68 -16.34 -0.32
CA ALA A 278 1.07 -15.17 -0.93
C ALA A 278 -0.45 -15.38 -1.03
N HIS A 279 -1.23 -14.37 -0.67
CA HIS A 279 -2.69 -14.45 -0.68
C HIS A 279 -3.24 -14.81 -2.06
N PHE A 280 -4.28 -15.64 -2.10
CA PHE A 280 -4.86 -16.16 -3.35
C PHE A 280 -5.43 -15.05 -4.24
N SER A 281 -5.77 -13.89 -3.67
CA SER A 281 -6.28 -12.72 -4.40
C SER A 281 -5.33 -12.13 -5.44
N ILE A 282 -4.06 -12.53 -5.46
CA ILE A 282 -3.08 -12.17 -6.51
C ILE A 282 -2.59 -13.37 -7.33
N GLY A 283 -3.15 -14.57 -7.11
CA GLY A 283 -2.93 -15.77 -7.94
C GLY A 283 -1.46 -16.19 -8.12
N SER A 284 -0.61 -16.07 -7.09
CA SER A 284 0.85 -16.25 -7.25
C SER A 284 1.48 -17.42 -6.46
N GLY A 285 0.70 -18.20 -5.69
CA GLY A 285 1.23 -19.29 -4.85
C GLY A 285 1.90 -20.42 -5.65
N THR A 286 1.22 -20.98 -6.64
CA THR A 286 1.79 -22.04 -7.50
C THR A 286 2.98 -21.54 -8.31
N LYS A 287 2.92 -20.30 -8.80
CA LYS A 287 4.05 -19.64 -9.47
C LYS A 287 5.30 -19.64 -8.58
N LEU A 288 5.17 -19.16 -7.35
CA LEU A 288 6.28 -19.12 -6.39
C LEU A 288 6.84 -20.52 -6.18
N ALA A 289 5.97 -21.49 -5.89
CA ALA A 289 6.36 -22.89 -5.67
C ALA A 289 7.20 -23.48 -6.82
N LEU A 290 6.80 -23.26 -8.07
CA LEU A 290 7.53 -23.76 -9.24
C LEU A 290 8.86 -23.02 -9.45
N GLU A 291 8.88 -21.69 -9.31
CA GLU A 291 10.09 -20.89 -9.46
C GLU A 291 11.13 -21.19 -8.36
N ASP A 292 10.68 -21.42 -7.13
CA ASP A 292 11.55 -21.83 -6.03
C ASP A 292 12.16 -23.20 -6.33
N ALA A 293 11.34 -24.14 -6.83
CA ALA A 293 11.79 -25.47 -7.22
C ALA A 293 12.85 -25.44 -8.34
N ILE A 294 12.62 -24.62 -9.37
CA ILE A 294 13.61 -24.41 -10.44
C ILE A 294 14.90 -23.86 -9.85
N LYS A 295 14.80 -22.80 -9.03
CA LYS A 295 15.99 -22.11 -8.54
C LYS A 295 16.80 -22.97 -7.58
N LEU A 296 16.15 -23.68 -6.67
CA LEU A 296 16.82 -24.60 -5.76
C LEU A 296 17.58 -25.67 -6.56
N ALA A 297 16.96 -26.27 -7.57
CA ALA A 297 17.62 -27.25 -8.43
C ALA A 297 18.82 -26.64 -9.20
N GLN A 298 18.69 -25.44 -9.74
CA GLN A 298 19.79 -24.73 -10.43
C GLN A 298 21.00 -24.50 -9.53
N VAL A 299 20.77 -24.16 -8.26
CA VAL A 299 21.87 -23.88 -7.32
C VAL A 299 22.54 -25.18 -6.86
N LEU A 300 21.77 -26.26 -6.71
CA LEU A 300 22.27 -27.59 -6.34
C LEU A 300 22.99 -28.33 -7.48
N ASP A 301 22.77 -27.95 -8.73
CA ASP A 301 23.44 -28.50 -9.92
C ASP A 301 24.88 -28.02 -10.09
N ARG A 302 25.29 -27.02 -9.32
CA ARG A 302 26.58 -26.37 -9.54
C ARG A 302 27.72 -27.31 -9.15
N PRO A 303 28.82 -27.30 -9.92
CA PRO A 303 29.97 -28.13 -9.62
C PRO A 303 30.57 -27.75 -8.25
N GLY A 304 31.03 -28.76 -7.51
CA GLY A 304 31.77 -28.57 -6.26
C GLY A 304 30.95 -28.72 -4.97
N ILE A 305 29.67 -29.11 -5.03
CA ILE A 305 28.89 -29.44 -3.83
C ILE A 305 29.23 -30.87 -3.38
N THR A 306 30.29 -31.01 -2.58
CA THR A 306 30.79 -32.32 -2.11
C THR A 306 30.61 -32.54 -0.61
N GLY A 307 30.14 -31.54 0.14
CA GLY A 307 30.03 -31.57 1.59
C GLY A 307 28.96 -30.65 2.16
N ARG A 308 28.76 -30.73 3.47
CA ARG A 308 27.73 -29.97 4.21
C ARG A 308 27.94 -28.45 4.13
N GLN A 309 29.19 -28.00 4.10
CA GLN A 309 29.50 -26.57 4.05
C GLN A 309 29.14 -25.97 2.69
N GLU A 310 29.49 -26.66 1.61
CA GLU A 310 29.16 -26.28 0.25
C GLU A 310 27.65 -26.32 0.02
N LEU A 311 26.97 -27.34 0.56
CA LEU A 311 25.51 -27.41 0.55
C LEU A 311 24.87 -26.23 1.28
N ALA A 312 25.33 -25.90 2.49
CA ALA A 312 24.81 -24.74 3.24
C ALA A 312 24.99 -23.42 2.46
N ARG A 313 26.13 -23.26 1.76
CA ARG A 313 26.35 -22.09 0.88
C ARG A 313 25.38 -22.07 -0.30
N ALA A 314 25.13 -23.22 -0.92
CA ALA A 314 24.16 -23.35 -2.01
C ALA A 314 22.73 -23.01 -1.54
N LEU A 315 22.31 -23.50 -0.37
CA LEU A 315 20.98 -23.19 0.20
C LEU A 315 20.84 -21.71 0.58
N ALA A 316 21.89 -21.10 1.13
CA ALA A 316 21.92 -19.67 1.42
C ALA A 316 21.82 -18.82 0.15
N GLU A 317 22.44 -19.22 -0.95
CA GLU A 317 22.31 -18.54 -2.24
C GLU A 317 20.90 -18.65 -2.83
N TYR A 318 20.30 -19.85 -2.78
CA TYR A 318 18.90 -20.05 -3.17
C TYR A 318 17.98 -19.09 -2.43
N GLN A 319 18.11 -19.00 -1.10
CA GLN A 319 17.32 -18.09 -0.29
C GLN A 319 17.59 -16.63 -0.68
N ALA A 320 18.87 -16.22 -0.81
CA ALA A 320 19.22 -14.83 -1.10
C ALA A 320 18.60 -14.31 -2.41
N GLU A 321 18.57 -15.15 -3.45
CA GLU A 321 17.99 -14.77 -4.74
C GLU A 321 16.45 -14.78 -4.71
N ARG A 322 15.86 -15.84 -4.16
CA ARG A 322 14.40 -15.99 -4.13
C ARG A 322 13.71 -15.05 -3.16
N HIS A 323 14.36 -14.71 -2.05
CA HIS A 323 13.80 -13.82 -1.04
C HIS A 323 13.41 -12.45 -1.61
N ILE A 324 14.20 -11.90 -2.56
CA ILE A 324 13.89 -10.61 -3.20
C ILE A 324 12.57 -10.68 -3.98
N GLU A 325 12.39 -11.72 -4.80
CA GLU A 325 11.20 -11.90 -5.62
C GLU A 325 9.96 -12.24 -4.79
N VAL A 326 10.15 -13.09 -3.76
CA VAL A 326 9.09 -13.41 -2.79
C VAL A 326 8.64 -12.15 -2.06
N LEU A 327 9.56 -11.31 -1.59
CA LEU A 327 9.22 -10.09 -0.86
C LEU A 327 8.41 -9.11 -1.72
N LYS A 328 8.72 -8.98 -3.02
CA LYS A 328 7.91 -8.18 -3.95
C LYS A 328 6.48 -8.71 -4.04
N ILE A 329 6.32 -10.02 -4.22
CA ILE A 329 5.00 -10.65 -4.36
C ILE A 329 4.21 -10.61 -3.03
N GLN A 330 4.87 -10.84 -1.90
CA GLN A 330 4.24 -10.76 -0.58
C GLN A 330 3.78 -9.35 -0.23
N ASN A 331 4.53 -8.31 -0.63
CA ASN A 331 4.09 -6.93 -0.47
C ASN A 331 2.81 -6.64 -1.27
N SER A 332 2.76 -7.08 -2.54
CA SER A 332 1.54 -6.96 -3.35
C SER A 332 0.37 -7.78 -2.80
N ALA A 333 0.64 -8.98 -2.28
CA ALA A 333 -0.36 -9.82 -1.64
C ALA A 333 -0.92 -9.14 -0.39
N ARG A 334 -0.05 -8.60 0.47
CA ARG A 334 -0.44 -7.86 1.68
C ARG A 334 -1.38 -6.71 1.34
N ASN A 335 -0.99 -5.84 0.40
CA ASN A 335 -1.82 -4.71 -0.02
C ASN A 335 -3.19 -5.18 -0.55
N SER A 336 -3.23 -6.27 -1.31
CA SER A 336 -4.49 -6.83 -1.79
C SER A 336 -5.34 -7.43 -0.68
N THR A 337 -4.74 -8.14 0.29
CA THR A 337 -5.46 -8.73 1.42
C THR A 337 -6.07 -7.64 2.28
N GLU A 338 -5.28 -6.63 2.64
CA GLU A 338 -5.74 -5.49 3.44
C GLU A 338 -6.94 -4.80 2.77
N TRP A 339 -6.90 -4.60 1.45
CA TRP A 339 -8.02 -4.01 0.70
C TRP A 339 -9.32 -4.83 0.85
N PHE A 340 -9.26 -6.17 0.76
CA PHE A 340 -10.42 -7.04 0.95
C PHE A 340 -10.87 -7.13 2.41
N GLU A 341 -9.95 -7.07 3.38
CA GLU A 341 -10.28 -7.03 4.81
C GLU A 341 -10.94 -5.71 5.21
N THR A 342 -10.73 -4.64 4.44
CA THR A 342 -11.32 -3.31 4.64
C THR A 342 -12.26 -2.88 3.52
N LEU A 343 -12.89 -3.85 2.85
CA LEU A 343 -13.73 -3.63 1.68
C LEU A 343 -14.85 -2.60 1.91
N ASP A 344 -15.39 -2.56 3.13
CA ASP A 344 -16.48 -1.64 3.53
C ASP A 344 -16.17 -0.16 3.24
N ARG A 345 -14.88 0.22 3.20
CA ARG A 345 -14.43 1.57 2.82
C ARG A 345 -14.87 1.97 1.42
N TYR A 346 -14.99 1.02 0.51
CA TYR A 346 -15.14 1.27 -0.94
C TYR A 346 -16.53 0.90 -1.46
N LEU A 347 -17.36 0.20 -0.69
CA LEU A 347 -18.66 -0.30 -1.14
C LEU A 347 -19.70 0.81 -1.41
N GLY A 348 -19.43 2.04 -0.96
CA GLY A 348 -20.20 3.23 -1.31
C GLY A 348 -19.74 3.95 -2.57
N PHE A 349 -18.70 3.47 -3.26
CA PHE A 349 -18.18 4.10 -4.48
C PHE A 349 -19.08 3.81 -5.69
N ASP A 350 -19.05 4.73 -6.65
CA ASP A 350 -19.57 4.46 -7.99
C ASP A 350 -18.80 3.28 -8.61
N LEU A 351 -19.50 2.44 -9.38
CA LEU A 351 -18.93 1.21 -9.92
C LEU A 351 -17.62 1.40 -10.72
N PRO A 352 -17.44 2.43 -11.58
CA PRO A 352 -16.17 2.67 -12.26
C PRO A 352 -15.00 2.88 -11.29
N GLN A 353 -15.22 3.62 -10.20
CA GLN A 353 -14.20 3.86 -9.18
C GLN A 353 -13.91 2.62 -8.34
N PHE A 354 -14.96 1.90 -7.95
CA PHE A 354 -14.83 0.64 -7.23
C PHE A 354 -14.02 -0.38 -8.04
N ALA A 355 -14.35 -0.57 -9.31
CA ALA A 355 -13.63 -1.45 -10.23
C ALA A 355 -12.15 -1.03 -10.39
N TYR A 356 -11.88 0.27 -10.52
CA TYR A 356 -10.50 0.77 -10.58
C TYR A 356 -9.73 0.52 -9.27
N SER A 357 -10.33 0.82 -8.12
CA SER A 357 -9.72 0.59 -6.80
C SER A 357 -9.39 -0.88 -6.60
N LEU A 358 -10.32 -1.77 -6.96
CA LEU A 358 -10.13 -3.22 -6.96
C LEU A 358 -8.96 -3.62 -7.87
N MET A 359 -8.93 -3.20 -9.13
CA MET A 359 -7.87 -3.62 -10.07
C MET A 359 -6.47 -3.14 -9.67
N THR A 360 -6.37 -1.95 -9.06
CA THR A 360 -5.10 -1.33 -8.65
C THR A 360 -4.68 -1.65 -7.20
N ARG A 361 -5.49 -2.38 -6.43
CA ARG A 361 -5.26 -2.68 -5.01
C ARG A 361 -3.88 -3.29 -4.71
N SER A 362 -3.40 -4.18 -5.58
CA SER A 362 -2.13 -4.90 -5.39
C SER A 362 -0.90 -4.03 -5.69
N GLN A 363 -1.12 -2.85 -6.31
CA GLN A 363 -0.11 -1.95 -6.86
C GLN A 363 0.76 -2.55 -7.98
N ARG A 364 0.45 -3.76 -8.47
CA ARG A 364 1.10 -4.36 -9.65
C ARG A 364 0.53 -3.82 -10.96
N VAL A 365 -0.75 -3.48 -10.92
CA VAL A 365 -1.45 -2.79 -12.00
C VAL A 365 -1.59 -1.33 -11.58
N SER A 366 -1.14 -0.43 -12.45
CA SER A 366 -1.19 1.00 -12.26
C SER A 366 -2.05 1.68 -13.32
N HIS A 367 -2.23 3.00 -13.22
CA HIS A 367 -3.03 3.78 -14.16
C HIS A 367 -2.51 3.63 -15.60
N GLU A 368 -1.20 3.80 -15.80
CA GLU A 368 -0.61 3.66 -17.13
C GLU A 368 -0.50 2.20 -17.59
N ASN A 369 -0.39 1.23 -16.66
CA ASN A 369 -0.53 -0.18 -17.04
C ASN A 369 -1.94 -0.49 -17.56
N LEU A 370 -2.98 0.08 -16.95
CA LEU A 370 -4.36 -0.03 -17.45
C LEU A 370 -4.53 0.64 -18.81
N ARG A 371 -3.80 1.72 -19.10
CA ARG A 371 -3.82 2.35 -20.43
C ARG A 371 -3.28 1.43 -21.51
N LEU A 372 -2.24 0.67 -21.18
CA LEU A 372 -1.64 -0.32 -22.09
C LEU A 372 -2.53 -1.55 -22.29
N ARG A 373 -3.27 -1.95 -21.25
CA ARG A 373 -4.15 -3.12 -21.28
C ARG A 373 -5.48 -2.82 -21.95
N ASP A 374 -6.17 -1.79 -21.46
CA ASP A 374 -7.50 -1.41 -21.90
C ASP A 374 -7.61 0.13 -22.06
N PRO A 375 -7.08 0.67 -23.16
CA PRO A 375 -7.10 2.12 -23.39
C PRO A 375 -8.52 2.68 -23.48
N ALA A 376 -9.49 1.90 -23.96
CA ALA A 376 -10.87 2.34 -24.12
C ALA A 376 -11.58 2.45 -22.77
N TRP A 377 -11.42 1.44 -21.91
CA TRP A 377 -11.96 1.44 -20.55
C TRP A 377 -11.35 2.54 -19.70
N LEU A 378 -10.01 2.68 -19.71
CA LEU A 378 -9.36 3.73 -18.95
C LEU A 378 -9.80 5.12 -19.42
N ALA A 379 -9.88 5.35 -20.73
CA ALA A 379 -10.40 6.61 -21.25
C ALA A 379 -11.85 6.86 -20.83
N GLY A 380 -12.67 5.81 -20.70
CA GLY A 380 -14.02 5.89 -20.13
C GLY A 380 -14.02 6.33 -18.67
N LEU A 381 -13.12 5.77 -17.87
CA LEU A 381 -12.95 6.11 -16.47
C LEU A 381 -12.43 7.55 -16.28
N GLU A 382 -11.48 7.99 -17.11
CA GLU A 382 -10.98 9.37 -17.11
C GLU A 382 -12.10 10.37 -17.45
N ARG A 383 -12.97 10.04 -18.42
CA ARG A 383 -14.17 10.83 -18.71
C ARG A 383 -15.14 10.87 -17.53
N TRP A 384 -15.38 9.72 -16.89
CA TRP A 384 -16.22 9.63 -15.69
C TRP A 384 -15.67 10.54 -14.57
N PHE A 385 -14.38 10.43 -14.25
CA PHE A 385 -13.73 11.22 -13.21
C PHE A 385 -13.82 12.73 -13.49
N TRP A 386 -13.65 13.14 -14.76
CA TRP A 386 -13.78 14.54 -15.14
C TRP A 386 -15.23 15.04 -15.12
N SER A 387 -16.18 14.22 -15.57
CA SER A 387 -17.59 14.61 -15.67
C SER A 387 -18.17 15.04 -14.32
N GLY A 388 -17.71 14.44 -13.21
CA GLY A 388 -18.06 14.83 -11.84
C GLY A 388 -17.52 16.18 -11.39
N ASN A 389 -16.60 16.80 -12.14
CA ASN A 389 -16.03 18.11 -11.81
C ASN A 389 -16.57 19.23 -12.72
N GLU A 390 -16.75 19.01 -14.04
CA GLU A 390 -17.09 20.09 -14.98
C GLU A 390 -17.92 19.67 -16.23
N GLY A 391 -18.59 18.51 -16.24
CA GLY A 391 -19.51 18.14 -17.35
C GLY A 391 -18.86 17.94 -18.73
N ARG A 392 -17.53 17.79 -18.77
CA ARG A 392 -16.75 17.56 -20.00
C ARG A 392 -16.63 16.07 -20.33
N ASN A 393 -16.58 15.74 -21.62
CA ASN A 393 -16.50 14.37 -22.13
C ASN A 393 -15.16 14.05 -22.84
N THR A 394 -14.03 14.46 -22.25
CA THR A 394 -12.68 14.22 -22.81
C THR A 394 -11.88 13.37 -21.82
N PRO A 395 -11.16 12.31 -22.25
CA PRO A 395 -10.31 11.54 -21.36
C PRO A 395 -9.09 12.38 -20.98
N VAL A 396 -9.05 12.83 -19.73
CA VAL A 396 -7.93 13.58 -19.17
C VAL A 396 -7.50 12.90 -17.88
N GLN A 397 -6.19 12.75 -17.71
CA GLN A 397 -5.62 12.14 -16.51
C GLN A 397 -6.10 12.86 -15.24
N PRO A 398 -6.57 12.14 -14.21
CA PRO A 398 -7.18 12.71 -13.01
C PRO A 398 -6.34 13.74 -12.26
N MET A 399 -5.00 13.66 -12.36
CA MET A 399 -4.10 14.64 -11.76
C MET A 399 -4.31 16.06 -12.29
N PHE A 400 -4.80 16.23 -13.53
CA PHE A 400 -5.02 17.54 -14.15
C PHE A 400 -6.42 18.09 -13.95
N THR A 401 -7.32 17.37 -13.26
CA THR A 401 -8.66 17.92 -13.02
C THR A 401 -8.59 19.02 -11.96
N PRO A 402 -9.37 20.10 -12.11
CA PRO A 402 -9.50 21.09 -11.05
C PRO A 402 -10.16 20.46 -9.82
N TYR A 403 -9.98 21.13 -8.68
CA TYR A 403 -10.63 20.79 -7.41
C TYR A 403 -11.02 22.05 -6.67
N THR A 404 -12.27 22.12 -6.24
CA THR A 404 -12.79 23.26 -5.49
C THR A 404 -12.99 22.88 -4.03
N LEU A 405 -12.39 23.65 -3.14
CA LEU A 405 -12.56 23.57 -1.70
C LEU A 405 -12.96 24.95 -1.19
N ARG A 406 -14.15 25.05 -0.59
CA ARG A 406 -14.80 26.34 -0.30
C ARG A 406 -14.79 27.28 -1.51
N GLY A 407 -14.30 28.52 -1.36
CA GLY A 407 -14.15 29.49 -2.45
C GLY A 407 -12.86 29.36 -3.27
N MET A 408 -11.98 28.41 -2.94
CA MET A 408 -10.71 28.21 -3.64
C MET A 408 -10.82 27.05 -4.63
N THR A 409 -10.43 27.30 -5.88
CA THR A 409 -10.23 26.26 -6.90
C THR A 409 -8.74 26.14 -7.23
N VAL A 410 -8.19 24.94 -7.10
CA VAL A 410 -6.87 24.61 -7.65
C VAL A 410 -7.03 24.10 -9.09
N PRO A 411 -6.13 24.47 -10.02
CA PRO A 411 -6.25 24.12 -11.43
C PRO A 411 -5.96 22.64 -11.72
N ASN A 412 -5.29 21.95 -10.79
CA ASN A 412 -4.98 20.52 -10.87
C ASN A 412 -4.77 19.97 -9.44
N ARG A 413 -4.66 18.64 -9.31
CA ARG A 413 -4.59 17.93 -8.02
C ARG A 413 -3.18 17.82 -7.43
N VAL A 414 -2.19 18.47 -8.03
CA VAL A 414 -0.77 18.35 -7.64
C VAL A 414 -0.39 19.40 -6.61
N VAL A 415 0.18 18.94 -5.49
CA VAL A 415 0.62 19.78 -4.37
C VAL A 415 2.14 19.72 -4.21
N MET A 416 2.76 20.88 -4.03
CA MET A 416 4.09 20.97 -3.43
C MET A 416 3.90 21.09 -1.91
N PRO A 417 4.28 20.09 -1.10
CA PRO A 417 4.09 20.13 0.36
C PRO A 417 5.13 21.03 1.03
N ALA A 418 4.88 21.36 2.30
CA ALA A 418 5.82 22.06 3.17
C ALA A 418 7.14 21.30 3.29
N MET A 419 8.25 21.97 2.99
CA MET A 419 9.62 21.45 3.10
C MET A 419 10.53 22.57 3.61
N LEU A 420 11.12 22.38 4.80
CA LEU A 420 12.05 23.36 5.39
C LEU A 420 13.23 23.63 4.45
N THR A 421 13.45 24.91 4.13
CA THR A 421 14.56 25.33 3.25
C THR A 421 15.77 25.82 4.04
N TYR A 422 15.58 26.17 5.31
CA TYR A 422 16.62 26.71 6.19
C TYR A 422 17.33 27.94 5.60
N SER A 423 16.58 28.81 4.93
CA SER A 423 17.12 29.94 4.16
C SER A 423 16.62 31.31 4.62
N ALA A 424 15.90 31.37 5.76
CA ALA A 424 15.48 32.64 6.36
C ALA A 424 16.65 33.35 7.03
N ASP A 425 16.53 34.67 7.17
CA ASP A 425 17.49 35.41 7.99
C ASP A 425 17.30 35.13 9.49
N THR A 426 18.18 35.68 10.32
CA THR A 426 18.20 35.45 11.77
C THR A 426 16.93 35.94 12.47
N ASP A 427 16.20 36.88 11.86
CA ASP A 427 14.94 37.42 12.38
C ASP A 427 13.72 36.70 11.78
N GLY A 428 13.94 35.61 11.04
CA GLY A 428 12.89 34.78 10.45
C GLY A 428 12.21 35.41 9.24
N TYR A 429 12.80 36.42 8.60
CA TYR A 429 12.26 36.94 7.35
C TYR A 429 12.62 36.03 6.18
N ALA A 430 11.64 35.84 5.31
CA ALA A 430 11.88 35.22 4.01
C ALA A 430 12.85 36.09 3.19
N THR A 431 13.90 35.45 2.70
CA THR A 431 14.91 36.01 1.79
C THR A 431 14.52 35.81 0.32
N ASP A 432 15.28 36.43 -0.60
CA ASP A 432 15.11 36.28 -2.05
C ASP A 432 15.15 34.82 -2.51
N PHE A 433 15.85 33.94 -1.77
CA PHE A 433 15.84 32.51 -2.02
C PHE A 433 14.41 31.95 -2.02
N HIS A 434 13.57 32.33 -1.06
CA HIS A 434 12.19 31.84 -0.96
C HIS A 434 11.35 32.34 -2.13
N SER A 435 11.53 33.61 -2.53
CA SER A 435 10.83 34.18 -3.70
C SER A 435 11.15 33.40 -4.97
N VAL A 436 12.42 33.07 -5.22
CA VAL A 436 12.84 32.25 -6.36
C VAL A 436 12.36 30.81 -6.19
N HIS A 437 12.52 30.24 -5.00
CA HIS A 437 12.19 28.86 -4.70
C HIS A 437 10.71 28.56 -4.95
N TYR A 438 9.81 29.26 -4.28
CA TYR A 438 8.37 29.04 -4.43
C TYR A 438 7.84 29.61 -5.75
N GLY A 439 8.38 30.74 -6.21
CA GLY A 439 8.03 31.31 -7.51
C GLY A 439 8.28 30.33 -8.66
N ALA A 440 9.40 29.60 -8.63
CA ALA A 440 9.70 28.58 -9.64
C ALA A 440 8.68 27.44 -9.67
N ARG A 441 8.15 27.00 -8.51
CA ARG A 441 7.16 25.90 -8.46
C ARG A 441 5.75 26.37 -8.80
N ALA A 442 5.41 27.62 -8.46
CA ALA A 442 4.16 28.25 -8.92
C ALA A 442 4.15 28.35 -10.46
N LEU A 443 5.23 28.85 -11.05
CA LEU A 443 5.40 28.89 -12.52
C LEU A 443 5.50 27.49 -13.14
N GLY A 444 5.96 26.50 -12.37
CA GLY A 444 6.11 25.10 -12.76
C GLY A 444 4.82 24.29 -12.79
N GLY A 445 3.68 24.92 -12.53
CA GLY A 445 2.35 24.36 -12.81
C GLY A 445 1.72 23.54 -11.69
N ALA A 446 2.32 23.50 -10.48
CA ALA A 446 1.65 22.90 -9.32
C ALA A 446 0.31 23.60 -9.03
N GLY A 447 -0.72 22.83 -8.66
CA GLY A 447 -2.03 23.38 -8.34
C GLY A 447 -2.04 24.13 -7.01
N LEU A 448 -1.30 23.60 -6.02
CA LEU A 448 -1.13 24.21 -4.70
C LEU A 448 0.35 24.19 -4.29
N VAL A 449 0.85 25.33 -3.84
CA VAL A 449 2.20 25.49 -3.28
C VAL A 449 2.07 25.78 -1.79
N VAL A 450 2.47 24.81 -0.95
CA VAL A 450 2.52 24.96 0.50
C VAL A 450 3.90 25.46 0.90
N THR A 451 3.97 26.57 1.63
CA THR A 451 5.23 27.07 2.16
C THR A 451 5.81 26.08 3.18
N GLU A 452 7.08 26.23 3.50
CA GLU A 452 7.63 25.60 4.69
C GLU A 452 6.93 26.12 5.96
N LEU A 453 7.19 25.45 7.09
CA LEU A 453 6.62 25.83 8.37
C LEU A 453 7.00 27.28 8.72
N LEU A 454 6.01 28.16 8.74
CA LEU A 454 6.11 29.53 9.23
C LEU A 454 5.87 29.51 10.73
N ALA A 455 6.92 29.74 11.52
CA ALA A 455 6.79 29.71 12.96
C ALA A 455 5.89 30.86 13.45
N VAL A 456 5.00 30.56 14.41
CA VAL A 456 4.07 31.54 15.00
C VAL A 456 4.71 32.45 16.05
N SER A 457 5.95 32.13 16.45
CA SER A 457 6.78 32.85 17.41
C SER A 457 8.27 32.61 17.12
N PRO A 458 9.18 33.47 17.60
CA PRO A 458 10.61 33.25 17.46
C PRO A 458 11.09 31.90 18.02
N GLU A 459 10.55 31.50 19.18
CA GLU A 459 10.90 30.26 19.88
C GLU A 459 10.29 29.02 19.21
N GLY A 460 9.25 29.21 18.40
CA GLY A 460 8.59 28.16 17.63
C GLY A 460 9.39 27.66 16.42
N ARG A 461 10.52 28.29 16.09
CA ARG A 461 11.37 27.86 14.98
C ARG A 461 12.11 26.56 15.27
N ALA A 462 12.23 25.70 14.25
CA ALA A 462 13.07 24.51 14.33
C ALA A 462 14.55 24.90 14.39
N THR A 463 14.97 25.83 13.52
CA THR A 463 16.34 26.35 13.45
C THR A 463 16.34 27.88 13.33
N PRO A 464 17.47 28.58 13.58
CA PRO A 464 17.57 30.02 13.37
C PRO A 464 17.22 30.47 11.95
N ALA A 465 17.40 29.60 10.95
CA ALA A 465 17.16 29.88 9.54
C ALA A 465 15.76 29.44 9.05
N CYS A 466 14.83 29.15 9.98
CA CYS A 466 13.43 28.91 9.64
C CYS A 466 12.63 30.22 9.61
N PRO A 467 11.74 30.43 8.63
CA PRO A 467 10.95 31.63 8.52
C PRO A 467 9.83 31.71 9.58
N GLY A 468 9.34 32.93 9.78
CA GLY A 468 8.30 33.27 10.74
C GLY A 468 7.08 33.93 10.13
N LEU A 469 6.02 34.00 10.95
CA LEU A 469 4.84 34.82 10.72
C LEU A 469 4.33 35.48 12.01
N TRP A 470 5.24 35.87 12.90
CA TRP A 470 4.92 36.53 14.18
C TRP A 470 5.00 38.07 14.10
N HIS A 471 5.61 38.61 13.04
CA HIS A 471 5.80 40.04 12.82
C HIS A 471 5.20 40.49 11.48
N ASP A 472 4.68 41.73 11.43
CA ASP A 472 3.99 42.25 10.24
C ASP A 472 4.90 42.36 9.01
N GLY A 473 6.17 42.75 9.20
CA GLY A 473 7.16 42.79 8.11
C GLY A 473 7.45 41.41 7.49
N GLN A 474 7.29 40.32 8.25
CA GLN A 474 7.42 38.96 7.69
C GLN A 474 6.24 38.67 6.75
N ALA A 475 5.02 39.08 7.14
CA ALA A 475 3.83 38.95 6.29
C ALA A 475 3.96 39.76 4.99
N GLU A 476 4.55 40.96 5.04
CA GLU A 476 4.80 41.78 3.84
C GLU A 476 5.72 41.08 2.82
N ARG A 477 6.75 40.36 3.28
CA ARG A 477 7.62 39.56 2.40
C ARG A 477 6.87 38.43 1.71
N TRP A 478 5.99 37.74 2.44
CA TRP A 478 5.14 36.68 1.87
C TRP A 478 4.07 37.25 0.93
N SER A 479 3.55 38.44 1.19
CA SER A 479 2.62 39.15 0.30
C SER A 479 3.22 39.35 -1.09
N ALA A 480 4.47 39.80 -1.17
CA ALA A 480 5.15 39.98 -2.46
C ALA A 480 5.28 38.66 -3.24
N PHE A 481 5.51 37.54 -2.55
CA PHE A 481 5.53 36.21 -3.19
C PHE A 481 4.13 35.80 -3.70
N ASN A 482 3.09 35.95 -2.87
CA ASN A 482 1.72 35.58 -3.25
C ASN A 482 1.22 36.42 -4.42
N GLU A 483 1.47 37.73 -4.41
CA GLU A 483 1.17 38.62 -5.54
C GLU A 483 1.87 38.17 -6.83
N PHE A 484 3.15 37.78 -6.75
CA PHE A 484 3.87 37.24 -7.90
C PHE A 484 3.23 35.94 -8.40
N ALA A 485 2.97 34.99 -7.51
CA ALA A 485 2.40 33.69 -7.86
C ALA A 485 1.03 33.84 -8.54
N HIS A 486 0.14 34.65 -7.97
CA HIS A 486 -1.20 34.90 -8.51
C HIS A 486 -1.19 35.69 -9.83
N LYS A 487 -0.23 36.60 -10.00
CA LYS A 487 -0.11 37.38 -11.24
C LYS A 487 0.46 36.59 -12.40
N HIS A 488 1.38 35.66 -12.13
CA HIS A 488 2.19 35.01 -13.16
C HIS A 488 1.92 33.51 -13.34
N SER A 489 1.06 32.92 -12.51
CA SER A 489 0.67 31.52 -12.59
C SER A 489 -0.80 31.31 -12.17
N SER A 490 -1.31 30.09 -12.36
CA SER A 490 -2.60 29.67 -11.82
C SER A 490 -2.50 28.95 -10.48
N ALA A 491 -1.30 28.84 -9.90
CA ALA A 491 -1.08 28.13 -8.65
C ALA A 491 -1.74 28.86 -7.49
N LYS A 492 -2.29 28.09 -6.54
CA LYS A 492 -2.75 28.58 -5.25
C LYS A 492 -1.63 28.48 -4.21
N THR A 493 -1.65 29.33 -3.20
CA THR A 493 -0.63 29.33 -2.14
C THR A 493 -1.23 29.00 -0.79
N CYS A 494 -0.51 28.19 -0.01
CA CYS A 494 -0.90 27.79 1.33
C CYS A 494 0.22 28.13 2.32
N ALA A 495 -0.13 28.80 3.42
CA ALA A 495 0.79 29.01 4.53
C ALA A 495 0.67 27.84 5.51
N GLN A 496 1.74 27.07 5.71
CA GLN A 496 1.81 26.16 6.85
C GLN A 496 2.28 26.91 8.09
N ILE A 497 1.41 27.12 9.09
CA ILE A 497 1.78 27.77 10.36
C ILE A 497 1.97 26.74 11.47
N GLY A 498 2.93 26.98 12.37
CA GLY A 498 3.07 26.14 13.55
C GLY A 498 4.18 26.51 14.52
N HIS A 499 4.47 25.59 15.43
CA HIS A 499 5.45 25.76 16.50
C HIS A 499 6.19 24.44 16.70
N SER A 500 7.52 24.45 16.63
CA SER A 500 8.35 23.23 16.61
C SER A 500 8.45 22.52 17.97
N GLY A 501 8.13 23.23 19.05
CA GLY A 501 7.96 22.65 20.38
C GLY A 501 9.27 22.02 20.88
N ALA A 502 9.23 20.74 21.27
CA ALA A 502 10.41 20.01 21.72
C ALA A 502 11.49 19.83 20.63
N ARG A 503 11.14 20.05 19.36
CA ARG A 503 12.04 19.99 18.20
C ARG A 503 12.58 21.36 17.77
N ALA A 504 12.33 22.40 18.57
CA ALA A 504 12.88 23.73 18.33
C ALA A 504 14.37 23.81 18.70
N ALA A 505 15.01 24.94 18.39
CA ALA A 505 16.38 25.26 18.78
C ALA A 505 17.44 24.25 18.31
N CYS A 506 17.28 23.75 17.08
CA CYS A 506 18.25 22.88 16.42
C CYS A 506 19.18 23.64 15.47
N LYS A 507 20.36 23.07 15.22
CA LYS A 507 21.30 23.51 14.19
C LYS A 507 20.68 23.32 12.80
N VAL A 508 21.10 24.15 11.85
CA VAL A 508 20.76 23.95 10.43
C VAL A 508 21.38 22.63 9.95
N PRO A 509 20.62 21.72 9.30
CA PRO A 509 21.18 20.46 8.81
C PRO A 509 22.29 20.68 7.78
N GLY A 510 23.38 19.91 7.85
CA GLY A 510 24.56 20.08 6.98
C GLY A 510 25.64 19.02 7.21
N GLU A 511 26.87 19.28 6.76
CA GLU A 511 28.01 18.36 6.93
C GLU A 511 28.31 18.12 8.43
N GLY A 512 27.76 17.03 8.97
CA GLY A 512 27.98 16.58 10.35
C GLY A 512 26.84 16.85 11.35
N ALA A 513 25.81 17.63 10.99
CA ALA A 513 24.67 17.92 11.85
C ALA A 513 23.36 17.34 11.30
N GLY A 514 22.74 16.44 12.07
CA GLY A 514 21.38 15.96 11.83
C GLY A 514 20.35 17.06 12.08
N TYR A 515 19.11 16.83 11.63
CA TYR A 515 18.00 17.79 11.76
C TYR A 515 17.51 18.03 13.19
N ASP A 516 18.05 17.26 14.14
CA ASP A 516 17.62 17.19 15.52
C ASP A 516 18.75 17.59 16.48
N VAL A 517 19.91 18.01 15.98
CA VAL A 517 21.05 18.43 16.81
C VAL A 517 20.76 19.80 17.41
N ALA A 518 20.75 19.92 18.74
CA ALA A 518 20.52 21.19 19.42
C ALA A 518 21.60 22.24 19.11
N LEU A 519 21.24 23.52 19.16
CA LEU A 519 22.19 24.64 19.17
C LEU A 519 23.11 24.53 20.39
N ASP A 520 24.28 25.19 20.31
CA ASP A 520 25.21 25.26 21.45
C ASP A 520 24.60 26.06 22.61
N GLU A 521 23.82 27.11 22.27
CA GLU A 521 23.00 27.89 23.19
C GLU A 521 21.53 27.86 22.74
N PRO A 522 20.78 26.78 23.03
CA PRO A 522 19.40 26.66 22.60
C PRO A 522 18.50 27.62 23.39
N TRP A 523 17.59 28.32 22.70
CA TRP A 523 16.52 29.04 23.39
C TRP A 523 15.58 28.08 24.13
N PRO A 524 14.84 28.54 25.14
CA PRO A 524 13.89 27.70 25.87
C PRO A 524 12.87 27.06 24.92
N THR A 525 12.78 25.73 24.95
CA THR A 525 11.81 24.96 24.17
C THR A 525 10.63 24.55 25.04
N VAL A 526 9.48 24.28 24.43
CA VAL A 526 8.23 23.94 25.11
C VAL A 526 7.57 22.70 24.53
N SER A 527 6.83 21.96 25.36
CA SER A 527 6.13 20.72 24.96
C SER A 527 4.93 20.44 25.87
N ALA A 528 4.19 19.37 25.60
CA ALA A 528 3.18 18.86 26.52
C ALA A 528 3.77 18.45 27.88
N SER A 529 4.95 17.82 27.88
CA SER A 529 5.64 17.34 29.08
C SER A 529 7.12 17.64 29.06
N ALA A 530 7.75 17.68 30.24
CA ALA A 530 9.18 17.95 30.41
C ALA A 530 10.02 16.70 30.15
N GLN A 531 9.95 16.19 28.91
CA GLN A 531 10.67 15.02 28.45
C GLN A 531 11.37 15.34 27.13
N PRO A 532 12.65 14.97 26.96
CA PRO A 532 13.33 15.18 25.69
C PRO A 532 12.74 14.26 24.61
N TRP A 533 12.72 14.73 23.37
CA TRP A 533 12.22 13.95 22.22
C TRP A 533 13.06 12.69 21.94
N ARG A 534 14.38 12.76 22.20
CA ARG A 534 15.29 11.62 22.14
C ARG A 534 16.16 11.53 23.38
N LYS A 535 16.79 10.36 23.57
CA LYS A 535 17.84 10.18 24.56
C LYS A 535 18.94 11.22 24.38
N ASP A 536 19.37 11.82 25.50
CA ASP A 536 20.41 12.86 25.56
C ASP A 536 20.07 14.17 24.81
N GLY A 537 18.79 14.38 24.45
CA GLY A 537 18.30 15.63 23.88
C GLY A 537 17.99 16.71 24.91
N THR A 538 17.71 17.93 24.43
CA THR A 538 17.27 19.05 25.27
C THR A 538 15.91 18.74 25.91
N VAL A 539 15.79 19.01 27.22
CA VAL A 539 14.53 18.86 27.96
C VAL A 539 13.68 20.12 27.77
N PRO A 540 12.50 20.04 27.13
CA PRO A 540 11.61 21.20 26.99
C PRO A 540 10.91 21.51 28.31
N LYS A 541 10.43 22.74 28.46
CA LYS A 541 9.49 23.11 29.51
C LYS A 541 8.10 22.54 29.19
N ALA A 542 7.44 21.92 30.16
CA ALA A 542 6.02 21.59 30.05
C ALA A 542 5.18 22.88 30.10
N LEU A 543 4.29 23.09 29.13
CA LEU A 543 3.46 24.30 29.11
C LEU A 543 2.48 24.35 30.31
N GLU A 544 2.37 25.53 30.91
CA GLU A 544 1.32 25.90 31.86
C GLU A 544 0.08 26.44 31.12
N ALA A 545 -1.10 26.42 31.76
CA ALA A 545 -2.36 26.86 31.13
C ALA A 545 -2.29 28.28 30.52
N ARG A 546 -1.68 29.24 31.23
CA ARG A 546 -1.49 30.62 30.74
C ARG A 546 -0.58 30.70 29.50
N GLU A 547 0.40 29.80 29.40
CA GLU A 547 1.32 29.74 28.26
C GLU A 547 0.62 29.11 27.07
N MET A 548 -0.27 28.13 27.31
CA MET A 548 -1.14 27.61 26.27
C MET A 548 -2.06 28.70 25.69
N ASP A 549 -2.60 29.60 26.52
CA ASP A 549 -3.39 30.75 26.04
C ASP A 549 -2.57 31.65 25.11
N LEU A 550 -1.30 31.90 25.44
CA LEU A 550 -0.39 32.65 24.59
C LEU A 550 -0.13 31.93 23.27
N ILE A 551 0.08 30.61 23.28
CA ILE A 551 0.22 29.81 22.06
C ILE A 551 -1.03 29.98 21.18
N VAL A 552 -2.24 29.86 21.74
CA VAL A 552 -3.48 30.07 20.96
C VAL A 552 -3.48 31.45 20.29
N GLN A 553 -3.12 32.51 21.03
CA GLN A 553 -3.07 33.87 20.50
C GLN A 553 -2.03 34.04 19.39
N GLN A 554 -0.85 33.40 19.52
CA GLN A 554 0.20 33.44 18.50
C GLN A 554 -0.26 32.77 17.19
N PHE A 555 -0.93 31.62 17.28
CA PHE A 555 -1.52 30.97 16.10
C PHE A 555 -2.61 31.83 15.44
N VAL A 556 -3.48 32.46 16.23
CA VAL A 556 -4.49 33.40 15.71
C VAL A 556 -3.85 34.59 15.01
N ALA A 557 -2.82 35.19 15.62
CA ALA A 557 -2.12 36.33 15.03
C ALA A 557 -1.40 35.95 13.72
N ALA A 558 -0.80 34.76 13.66
CA ALA A 558 -0.20 34.24 12.43
C ALA A 558 -1.26 33.98 11.34
N ALA A 559 -2.43 33.44 11.68
CA ALA A 559 -3.53 33.22 10.74
C ALA A 559 -4.02 34.55 10.12
N LEU A 560 -4.20 35.59 10.94
CA LEU A 560 -4.58 36.93 10.47
C LEU A 560 -3.50 37.53 9.56
N ARG A 561 -2.22 37.31 9.86
CA ARG A 561 -1.11 37.74 9.01
C ARG A 561 -1.02 36.97 7.71
N ALA A 562 -1.31 35.66 7.73
CA ALA A 562 -1.37 34.86 6.52
C ALA A 562 -2.48 35.37 5.58
N ASP A 563 -3.62 35.78 6.13
CA ASP A 563 -4.71 36.32 5.33
C ASP A 563 -4.32 37.68 4.72
N LYS A 564 -3.74 38.57 5.54
CA LYS A 564 -3.20 39.86 5.09
C LYS A 564 -2.11 39.68 4.02
N ALA A 565 -1.30 38.64 4.11
CA ALA A 565 -0.29 38.30 3.10
C ALA A 565 -0.89 37.68 1.82
N GLY A 566 -2.20 37.49 1.75
CA GLY A 566 -2.88 37.03 0.54
C GLY A 566 -2.77 35.52 0.27
N PHE A 567 -2.51 34.68 1.28
CA PHE A 567 -2.57 33.23 1.08
C PHE A 567 -4.01 32.78 0.76
N ASP A 568 -4.17 31.82 -0.16
CA ASP A 568 -5.46 31.25 -0.53
C ASP A 568 -5.96 30.22 0.49
N MET A 569 -5.03 29.57 1.19
CA MET A 569 -5.27 28.48 2.14
C MET A 569 -4.34 28.59 3.35
N LEU A 570 -4.79 28.09 4.50
CA LEU A 570 -3.99 27.98 5.71
C LEU A 570 -3.88 26.50 6.10
N GLU A 571 -2.70 26.04 6.47
CA GLU A 571 -2.46 24.72 7.04
C GLU A 571 -1.88 24.85 8.45
N VAL A 572 -2.51 24.22 9.44
CA VAL A 572 -1.97 24.16 10.81
C VAL A 572 -1.16 22.89 10.98
N GLN A 573 0.10 23.03 11.37
CA GLN A 573 0.99 21.89 11.58
C GLN A 573 0.74 21.23 12.95
N ALA A 574 0.09 20.07 12.92
CA ALA A 574 -0.19 19.23 14.09
C ALA A 574 0.45 17.83 14.01
N GLY A 575 1.38 17.63 13.07
CA GLY A 575 2.15 16.40 12.91
C GLY A 575 3.61 16.52 13.32
N HIS A 576 4.32 15.41 13.14
CA HIS A 576 5.78 15.27 13.25
C HIS A 576 6.41 15.67 14.59
N GLY A 577 5.75 15.44 15.72
CA GLY A 577 6.31 15.77 17.03
C GLY A 577 6.52 17.27 17.28
N ASN A 578 5.96 18.14 16.42
CA ASN A 578 5.85 19.58 16.68
C ASN A 578 4.92 19.83 17.89
N LEU A 579 4.75 21.08 18.31
CA LEU A 579 4.06 21.41 19.55
C LEU A 579 2.67 20.77 19.67
N LEU A 580 1.78 20.96 18.69
CA LEU A 580 0.44 20.36 18.77
C LEU A 580 0.51 18.83 18.71
N SER A 581 1.39 18.28 17.87
CA SER A 581 1.65 16.83 17.80
C SER A 581 2.11 16.27 19.15
N SER A 582 2.91 17.01 19.92
CA SER A 582 3.38 16.61 21.25
C SER A 582 2.26 16.50 22.28
N PHE A 583 1.15 17.23 22.10
CA PHE A 583 -0.07 17.06 22.90
C PHE A 583 -0.92 15.90 22.41
N ILE A 584 -1.03 15.74 21.08
CA ILE A 584 -1.80 14.66 20.46
C ILE A 584 -1.19 13.30 20.82
N THR A 585 0.11 13.08 20.59
CA THR A 585 0.69 11.75 20.81
C THR A 585 0.84 11.41 22.30
N PRO A 586 0.37 10.24 22.76
CA PRO A 586 0.61 9.79 24.13
C PRO A 586 2.09 9.48 24.38
N VAL A 587 2.93 9.39 23.34
CA VAL A 587 4.39 9.19 23.50
C VAL A 587 5.04 10.40 24.17
N MET A 588 4.67 11.61 23.74
CA MET A 588 5.25 12.86 24.24
C MET A 588 4.41 13.53 25.33
N ASN A 589 3.12 13.20 25.42
CA ASN A 589 2.20 13.76 26.42
C ASN A 589 2.04 12.83 27.64
N LYS A 590 2.76 13.15 28.71
CA LYS A 590 2.71 12.48 30.02
C LYS A 590 1.99 13.31 31.09
N ARG A 591 1.16 14.27 30.67
CA ARG A 591 0.42 15.11 31.62
C ARG A 591 -0.68 14.32 32.31
N GLU A 592 -0.94 14.66 33.57
CA GLU A 592 -2.01 14.09 34.40
C GLU A 592 -3.18 15.07 34.59
N ASP A 593 -3.14 16.24 33.96
CA ASP A 593 -4.21 17.23 33.98
C ASP A 593 -5.18 17.06 32.79
N GLU A 594 -6.08 18.04 32.60
CA GLU A 594 -7.09 17.99 31.53
C GLU A 594 -6.52 18.08 30.10
N PHE A 595 -5.19 18.19 29.95
CA PHE A 595 -4.50 18.25 28.67
C PHE A 595 -3.69 16.97 28.34
N GLY A 596 -3.76 15.91 29.17
CA GLY A 596 -3.11 14.63 28.90
C GLY A 596 -3.88 13.40 29.39
N GLY A 597 -3.28 12.22 29.19
CA GLY A 597 -3.91 10.94 29.46
C GLY A 597 -4.94 10.55 28.39
N ALA A 598 -6.22 10.70 28.70
CA ALA A 598 -7.32 10.32 27.81
C ALA A 598 -7.24 11.03 26.44
N PHE A 599 -7.78 10.39 25.40
CA PHE A 599 -7.77 10.91 24.03
C PHE A 599 -8.33 12.33 23.93
N GLU A 600 -9.46 12.59 24.57
CA GLU A 600 -10.15 13.88 24.57
C GLU A 600 -9.31 14.98 25.23
N ASN A 601 -8.57 14.63 26.29
CA ASN A 601 -7.67 15.55 26.98
C ASN A 601 -6.45 15.89 26.11
N ARG A 602 -5.83 14.88 25.47
CA ARG A 602 -4.73 15.07 24.53
C ARG A 602 -5.11 15.99 23.36
N MET A 603 -6.35 15.89 22.89
CA MET A 603 -6.89 16.74 21.83
C MET A 603 -7.30 18.15 22.30
N ARG A 604 -7.38 18.43 23.61
CA ARG A 604 -7.93 19.69 24.14
C ARG A 604 -7.17 20.92 23.65
N LEU A 605 -5.84 20.98 23.78
CA LEU A 605 -5.06 22.13 23.28
C LEU A 605 -5.08 22.22 21.74
N PRO A 606 -4.81 21.13 20.97
CA PRO A 606 -4.96 21.16 19.51
C PRO A 606 -6.30 21.74 19.05
N MET A 607 -7.41 21.25 19.61
CA MET A 607 -8.75 21.72 19.23
C MET A 607 -8.99 23.18 19.62
N ARG A 608 -8.46 23.66 20.76
CA ARG A 608 -8.50 25.09 21.13
C ARG A 608 -7.80 25.96 20.09
N VAL A 609 -6.61 25.56 19.65
CA VAL A 609 -5.86 26.28 18.61
C VAL A 609 -6.61 26.26 17.28
N ILE A 610 -7.04 25.09 16.82
CA ILE A 610 -7.72 24.93 15.53
C ILE A 610 -9.04 25.72 15.49
N SER A 611 -9.84 25.66 16.56
CA SER A 611 -11.11 26.39 16.64
C SER A 611 -10.88 27.91 16.62
N ALA A 612 -9.87 28.39 17.36
CA ALA A 612 -9.52 29.82 17.37
C ALA A 612 -8.98 30.31 16.03
N VAL A 613 -8.12 29.52 15.38
CA VAL A 613 -7.62 29.79 14.03
C VAL A 613 -8.77 29.78 13.01
N ARG A 614 -9.66 28.79 13.05
CA ARG A 614 -10.82 28.73 12.16
C ARG A 614 -11.75 29.93 12.33
N ALA A 615 -11.91 30.45 13.56
CA ALA A 615 -12.69 31.64 13.83
C ALA A 615 -12.04 32.93 13.28
N ALA A 616 -10.71 33.01 13.28
CA ALA A 616 -9.95 34.15 12.77
C ALA A 616 -9.72 34.11 11.25
N TRP A 617 -9.66 32.92 10.65
CA TRP A 617 -9.44 32.70 9.22
C TRP A 617 -10.74 32.93 8.41
N PRO A 618 -10.71 33.59 7.22
CA PRO A 618 -11.90 33.84 6.41
C PRO A 618 -12.66 32.56 6.07
N GLN A 619 -13.99 32.57 6.29
CA GLN A 619 -14.82 31.36 6.20
C GLN A 619 -14.95 30.81 4.77
N ASP A 620 -14.70 31.61 3.75
CA ASP A 620 -14.67 31.21 2.35
C ASP A 620 -13.32 30.57 1.93
N LYS A 621 -12.26 30.73 2.75
CA LYS A 621 -10.95 30.13 2.49
C LYS A 621 -10.77 28.79 3.22
N PRO A 622 -10.14 27.80 2.57
CA PRO A 622 -9.89 26.51 3.20
C PRO A 622 -8.93 26.58 4.39
N LEU A 623 -9.21 25.76 5.40
CA LEU A 623 -8.31 25.44 6.51
C LEU A 623 -7.93 23.96 6.45
N ALA A 624 -6.64 23.67 6.37
CA ALA A 624 -6.08 22.35 6.56
C ALA A 624 -5.45 22.16 7.93
N VAL A 625 -5.34 20.88 8.31
CA VAL A 625 -4.48 20.46 9.42
C VAL A 625 -3.65 19.29 8.93
N ARG A 626 -2.33 19.37 9.16
CA ARG A 626 -1.41 18.27 8.90
C ARG A 626 -1.20 17.45 10.16
N ILE A 627 -1.33 16.13 10.09
CA ILE A 627 -1.20 15.21 11.24
C ILE A 627 -0.18 14.10 10.98
N SER A 628 0.29 13.48 12.07
CA SER A 628 0.93 12.16 12.01
C SER A 628 -0.13 11.09 12.30
N ALA A 629 -0.51 10.31 11.28
CA ALA A 629 -1.55 9.29 11.39
C ALA A 629 -1.07 7.98 12.04
N ASN A 630 0.24 7.81 12.22
CA ASN A 630 0.82 6.68 12.91
C ASN A 630 2.18 7.08 13.51
N ASP A 631 2.40 6.77 14.78
CA ASP A 631 3.68 7.01 15.47
C ASP A 631 4.70 5.88 15.28
N TRP A 632 4.27 4.72 14.78
CA TRP A 632 5.09 3.52 14.57
C TRP A 632 5.74 2.93 15.83
N VAL A 633 5.11 3.11 16.99
CA VAL A 633 5.50 2.53 18.29
C VAL A 633 4.44 1.57 18.85
N GLY A 634 3.60 1.00 17.97
CA GLY A 634 2.49 0.13 18.36
C GLY A 634 1.38 0.91 19.08
N GLU A 635 0.72 0.25 20.04
CA GLU A 635 -0.40 0.82 20.81
C GLU A 635 0.02 1.95 21.77
N ALA A 636 1.33 2.15 21.98
CA ALA A 636 1.85 3.20 22.84
C ALA A 636 1.79 4.62 22.20
N GLY A 637 1.45 4.71 20.92
CA GLY A 637 1.36 5.95 20.16
C GLY A 637 0.02 6.11 19.43
N VAL A 638 -0.08 7.15 18.60
CA VAL A 638 -1.20 7.33 17.68
C VAL A 638 -1.22 6.18 16.69
N THR A 639 -2.37 5.51 16.59
CA THR A 639 -2.62 4.43 15.63
C THR A 639 -3.45 4.97 14.45
N PRO A 640 -3.48 4.27 13.30
CA PRO A 640 -4.33 4.67 12.16
C PRO A 640 -5.82 4.80 12.53
N ALA A 641 -6.33 3.94 13.41
CA ALA A 641 -7.71 4.01 13.90
C ALA A 641 -7.95 5.27 14.75
N GLU A 642 -7.01 5.63 15.63
CA GLU A 642 -7.09 6.88 16.38
C GLU A 642 -6.99 8.10 15.44
N ALA A 643 -6.17 8.03 14.38
CA ALA A 643 -6.06 9.10 13.39
C ALA A 643 -7.39 9.39 12.67
N VAL A 644 -8.23 8.38 12.45
CA VAL A 644 -9.62 8.57 11.95
C VAL A 644 -10.46 9.37 12.94
N GLN A 645 -10.36 9.07 14.24
CA GLN A 645 -11.08 9.82 15.29
C GLN A 645 -10.60 11.27 15.36
N ILE A 646 -9.28 11.49 15.30
CA ILE A 646 -8.68 12.83 15.22
C ILE A 646 -9.27 13.57 14.02
N ALA A 647 -9.25 12.96 12.83
CA ALA A 647 -9.76 13.58 11.61
C ALA A 647 -11.26 13.93 11.68
N ARG A 648 -12.09 13.11 12.35
CA ARG A 648 -13.50 13.43 12.60
C ARG A 648 -13.64 14.69 13.47
N MET A 649 -12.89 14.78 14.58
CA MET A 649 -12.90 15.98 15.44
C MET A 649 -12.44 17.22 14.68
N LEU A 650 -11.41 17.09 13.84
CA LEU A 650 -10.92 18.19 12.99
C LEU A 650 -12.01 18.68 12.04
N ARG A 651 -12.68 17.75 11.35
CA ARG A 651 -13.79 18.07 10.44
C ARG A 651 -14.93 18.78 11.17
N GLU A 652 -15.32 18.31 12.34
CA GLU A 652 -16.35 18.94 13.18
C GLU A 652 -16.00 20.37 13.60
N ALA A 653 -14.70 20.67 13.78
CA ALA A 653 -14.23 22.02 14.07
C ALA A 653 -14.07 22.90 12.81
N GLY A 654 -14.51 22.44 11.64
CA GLY A 654 -14.48 23.21 10.40
C GLY A 654 -13.16 23.14 9.62
N VAL A 655 -12.34 22.12 9.86
CA VAL A 655 -11.21 21.77 8.97
C VAL A 655 -11.74 21.17 7.69
N ASP A 656 -11.24 21.66 6.56
CA ASP A 656 -11.76 21.37 5.23
C ASP A 656 -11.04 20.20 4.56
N ILE A 657 -9.77 19.98 4.89
CA ILE A 657 -8.93 18.92 4.34
C ILE A 657 -7.81 18.55 5.32
N VAL A 658 -7.46 17.27 5.42
CA VAL A 658 -6.36 16.79 6.28
C VAL A 658 -5.15 16.42 5.43
N ASP A 659 -3.97 17.00 5.72
CA ASP A 659 -2.70 16.54 5.14
C ASP A 659 -2.15 15.37 5.97
N VAL A 660 -2.12 14.18 5.37
CA VAL A 660 -1.91 12.93 6.09
C VAL A 660 -0.45 12.48 5.97
N SER A 661 0.32 12.77 7.01
CA SER A 661 1.70 12.30 7.19
C SER A 661 1.77 11.25 8.32
N ALA A 662 2.98 10.88 8.76
CA ALA A 662 3.22 9.88 9.81
C ALA A 662 4.59 10.05 10.46
N GLY A 663 4.74 9.52 11.66
CA GLY A 663 6.00 9.41 12.38
C GLY A 663 6.55 10.73 12.92
N GLU A 664 7.86 10.73 13.17
CA GLU A 664 8.66 11.83 13.73
C GLU A 664 8.29 12.24 15.18
N THR A 665 7.47 11.44 15.85
CA THR A 665 7.05 11.64 17.26
C THR A 665 7.96 10.93 18.26
N ALA A 666 8.66 9.87 17.83
CA ALA A 666 9.56 9.07 18.65
C ALA A 666 10.72 8.49 17.82
N PRO A 667 11.97 8.51 18.30
CA PRO A 667 13.11 7.81 17.67
C PRO A 667 12.93 6.28 17.60
N GLU A 668 12.11 5.72 18.50
CA GLU A 668 11.78 4.30 18.55
C GLU A 668 10.85 3.86 17.43
N GLY A 669 10.23 4.80 16.71
CA GLY A 669 9.37 4.52 15.57
C GLY A 669 10.04 3.61 14.54
N ARG A 670 9.31 2.62 14.02
CA ARG A 670 9.77 1.69 12.99
C ARG A 670 8.89 1.76 11.74
N PRO A 671 9.00 2.84 10.93
CA PRO A 671 8.23 2.96 9.70
C PRO A 671 8.64 1.89 8.68
N VAL A 672 7.65 1.30 7.99
CA VAL A 672 7.89 0.40 6.86
C VAL A 672 7.90 1.23 5.58
N TYR A 673 9.09 1.67 5.17
CA TYR A 673 9.24 2.46 3.95
C TYR A 673 8.93 1.64 2.69
N GLY A 674 8.37 2.33 1.70
CA GLY A 674 8.05 1.79 0.39
C GLY A 674 7.48 2.87 -0.52
N ARG A 675 7.05 2.48 -1.72
CA ARG A 675 6.29 3.34 -2.62
C ARG A 675 4.97 3.72 -1.94
N MET A 676 4.61 5.01 -1.94
CA MET A 676 3.30 5.48 -1.43
C MET A 676 2.99 5.02 0.01
N PHE A 677 4.01 4.85 0.86
CA PHE A 677 3.87 4.10 2.13
C PHE A 677 2.92 4.74 3.16
N GLN A 678 2.57 6.02 3.01
CA GLN A 678 1.62 6.72 3.88
C GLN A 678 0.24 6.88 3.24
N THR A 679 0.10 6.60 1.94
CA THR A 679 -1.19 6.65 1.23
C THR A 679 -2.28 5.80 1.90
N PRO A 680 -2.01 4.61 2.47
CA PRO A 680 -3.03 3.85 3.19
C PRO A 680 -3.67 4.62 4.36
N PHE A 681 -2.93 5.54 5.00
CA PHE A 681 -3.49 6.38 6.07
C PHE A 681 -4.41 7.46 5.51
N ALA A 682 -4.04 8.08 4.37
CA ALA A 682 -4.88 9.05 3.69
C ALA A 682 -6.19 8.40 3.21
N ASP A 683 -6.08 7.21 2.62
CA ASP A 683 -7.20 6.38 2.18
C ASP A 683 -8.15 6.07 3.35
N GLN A 684 -7.60 5.58 4.46
CA GLN A 684 -8.38 5.25 5.64
C GLN A 684 -9.10 6.48 6.21
N ILE A 685 -8.39 7.59 6.41
CA ILE A 685 -9.00 8.83 6.94
C ILE A 685 -10.07 9.35 6.00
N ARG A 686 -9.81 9.40 4.70
CA ARG A 686 -10.76 9.90 3.71
C ARG A 686 -12.07 9.13 3.76
N ASN A 687 -11.96 7.80 3.71
CA ASN A 687 -13.11 6.94 3.52
C ASN A 687 -13.82 6.56 4.84
N GLU A 688 -13.14 6.59 6.00
CA GLU A 688 -13.75 6.30 7.31
C GLU A 688 -14.15 7.56 8.10
N ALA A 689 -13.44 8.69 7.96
CA ALA A 689 -13.81 9.95 8.60
C ALA A 689 -14.70 10.84 7.70
N GLY A 690 -14.73 10.58 6.39
CA GLY A 690 -15.49 11.38 5.43
C GLY A 690 -14.98 12.81 5.32
N VAL A 691 -13.66 13.00 5.40
CA VAL A 691 -12.99 14.29 5.25
C VAL A 691 -12.07 14.25 4.03
N PRO A 692 -12.00 15.30 3.20
CA PRO A 692 -11.01 15.36 2.15
C PRO A 692 -9.58 15.18 2.68
N THR A 693 -8.70 14.59 1.88
CA THR A 693 -7.29 14.39 2.29
C THR A 693 -6.28 14.80 1.23
N ILE A 694 -5.09 15.20 1.70
CA ILE A 694 -3.86 15.28 0.92
C ILE A 694 -3.02 14.04 1.23
N ALA A 695 -2.69 13.25 0.20
CA ALA A 695 -1.76 12.12 0.35
C ALA A 695 -0.32 12.56 0.08
N VAL A 696 0.61 12.13 0.94
CA VAL A 696 2.06 12.36 0.79
C VAL A 696 2.81 11.05 1.09
N GLY A 697 4.15 11.05 0.92
CA GLY A 697 5.02 9.95 1.36
C GLY A 697 5.51 9.05 0.23
N ASN A 698 6.74 9.28 -0.24
CA ASN A 698 7.37 8.55 -1.34
C ASN A 698 6.51 8.47 -2.61
N ILE A 699 5.85 9.58 -2.96
CA ILE A 699 5.16 9.77 -4.23
C ILE A 699 6.11 10.49 -5.19
N ALA A 700 6.33 9.92 -6.38
CA ALA A 700 7.41 10.33 -7.27
C ALA A 700 7.05 10.54 -8.75
N ASP A 701 5.94 9.97 -9.22
CA ASP A 701 5.57 9.97 -10.64
C ASP A 701 4.07 10.21 -10.86
N ALA A 702 3.69 10.57 -12.10
CA ALA A 702 2.32 10.89 -12.49
C ALA A 702 1.38 9.68 -12.39
N ASP A 703 1.88 8.48 -12.67
CA ASP A 703 1.13 7.23 -12.59
C ASP A 703 0.66 6.95 -11.14
N GLN A 704 1.50 7.25 -10.14
CA GLN A 704 1.14 7.21 -8.72
C GLN A 704 0.06 8.23 -8.39
N VAL A 705 0.22 9.48 -8.84
CA VAL A 705 -0.75 10.56 -8.57
C VAL A 705 -2.12 10.19 -9.13
N ASN A 706 -2.18 9.78 -10.39
CA ASN A 706 -3.43 9.34 -11.03
C ASN A 706 -4.01 8.12 -10.29
N SER A 707 -3.19 7.13 -9.96
CA SER A 707 -3.66 5.94 -9.23
C SER A 707 -4.29 6.26 -7.88
N ILE A 708 -3.70 7.18 -7.10
CA ILE A 708 -4.21 7.60 -5.80
C ILE A 708 -5.58 8.30 -5.95
N LEU A 709 -5.68 9.23 -6.88
CA LEU A 709 -6.90 10.02 -7.12
C LEU A 709 -8.03 9.16 -7.65
N THR A 710 -7.77 8.39 -8.72
CA THR A 710 -8.79 7.56 -9.35
C THR A 710 -9.29 6.48 -8.41
N ALA A 711 -8.42 5.87 -7.59
CA ALA A 711 -8.83 4.87 -6.60
C ALA A 711 -9.56 5.44 -5.37
N GLY A 712 -9.77 6.77 -5.30
CA GLY A 712 -10.50 7.40 -4.19
C GLY A 712 -9.73 7.41 -2.87
N ARG A 713 -8.39 7.41 -2.92
CA ARG A 713 -7.53 7.36 -1.73
C ARG A 713 -7.12 8.74 -1.20
N ALA A 714 -7.23 9.78 -2.02
CA ALA A 714 -7.03 11.17 -1.64
C ALA A 714 -7.71 12.12 -2.63
N ASP A 715 -7.84 13.39 -2.26
CA ASP A 715 -8.42 14.43 -3.10
C ASP A 715 -7.36 15.34 -3.70
N LEU A 716 -6.22 15.49 -3.02
CA LEU A 716 -5.00 16.13 -3.51
C LEU A 716 -3.78 15.24 -3.24
N VAL A 717 -2.72 15.39 -4.04
CA VAL A 717 -1.52 14.55 -3.91
C VAL A 717 -0.26 15.40 -3.87
N ALA A 718 0.54 15.20 -2.83
CA ALA A 718 1.73 15.98 -2.56
C ALA A 718 3.03 15.25 -2.95
N LEU A 719 3.87 15.93 -3.73
CA LEU A 719 5.20 15.47 -4.13
C LEU A 719 6.27 16.43 -3.60
N GLY A 720 6.99 16.04 -2.55
CA GLY A 720 8.03 16.88 -1.94
C GLY A 720 9.33 16.90 -2.75
N ARG A 721 10.20 15.92 -2.52
CA ARG A 721 11.55 15.83 -3.09
C ARG A 721 11.60 15.97 -4.62
N MET A 722 10.57 15.52 -5.34
CA MET A 722 10.51 15.70 -6.79
C MET A 722 10.39 17.17 -7.20
N HIS A 723 9.66 18.01 -6.47
CA HIS A 723 9.61 19.46 -6.73
C HIS A 723 10.89 20.18 -6.26
N LEU A 724 11.68 19.60 -5.35
CA LEU A 724 13.02 20.13 -5.03
C LEU A 724 13.96 19.93 -6.21
N PHE A 725 13.96 18.73 -6.79
CA PHE A 725 14.80 18.36 -7.92
C PHE A 725 14.36 18.98 -9.25
N ASP A 726 13.06 18.99 -9.52
CA ASP A 726 12.46 19.46 -10.76
C ASP A 726 11.30 20.44 -10.46
N PRO A 727 11.53 21.76 -10.49
CA PRO A 727 10.51 22.74 -10.17
C PRO A 727 9.37 22.81 -11.19
N VAL A 728 9.58 22.31 -12.42
CA VAL A 728 8.59 22.33 -13.52
C VAL A 728 7.97 20.95 -13.77
N TRP A 729 8.08 20.05 -12.78
CA TRP A 729 7.64 18.66 -12.88
C TRP A 729 6.21 18.51 -13.41
N THR A 730 5.28 19.36 -12.96
CA THR A 730 3.86 19.30 -13.39
C THR A 730 3.66 19.67 -14.86
N LEU A 731 4.36 20.70 -15.35
CA LEU A 731 4.32 21.06 -16.78
C LEU A 731 4.92 19.95 -17.65
N ARG A 732 6.01 19.31 -17.19
CA ARG A 732 6.62 18.17 -17.87
C ARG A 732 5.66 16.98 -17.91
N ALA A 733 5.03 16.64 -16.78
CA ALA A 733 4.03 15.58 -16.71
C ALA A 733 2.84 15.85 -17.66
N ALA A 734 2.38 17.11 -17.75
CA ALA A 734 1.35 17.49 -18.72
C ALA A 734 1.80 17.31 -20.17
N ALA A 735 3.05 17.67 -20.49
CA ALA A 735 3.62 17.46 -21.83
C ALA A 735 3.73 15.96 -22.17
N ASP A 736 4.25 15.15 -21.25
CA ASP A 736 4.39 13.69 -21.42
C ASP A 736 3.01 13.01 -21.57
N ALA A 737 1.98 13.49 -20.87
CA ALA A 737 0.59 13.05 -21.03
C ALA A 737 -0.12 13.62 -22.28
N GLY A 738 0.53 14.50 -23.05
CA GLY A 738 -0.09 15.17 -24.21
C GLY A 738 -1.19 16.18 -23.85
N TYR A 739 -1.29 16.60 -22.58
CA TYR A 739 -2.31 17.50 -22.08
C TYR A 739 -1.94 18.97 -22.35
N ALA A 740 -2.46 19.51 -23.45
CA ALA A 740 -2.14 20.86 -23.92
C ALA A 740 -2.88 22.00 -23.17
N GLU A 741 -3.85 21.67 -22.32
CA GLU A 741 -4.70 22.65 -21.63
C GLU A 741 -4.21 23.00 -20.24
N GLN A 742 -3.15 22.33 -19.76
CA GLN A 742 -2.48 22.71 -18.53
C GLN A 742 -2.10 24.21 -18.59
N PRO A 743 -2.51 25.03 -17.61
CA PRO A 743 -2.11 26.42 -17.57
C PRO A 743 -0.59 26.58 -17.57
N VAL A 744 -0.08 27.32 -18.54
CA VAL A 744 1.35 27.60 -18.73
C VAL A 744 1.57 29.12 -18.77
N PRO A 745 2.54 29.67 -18.03
CA PRO A 745 2.92 31.07 -18.14
C PRO A 745 3.19 31.46 -19.60
N ALA A 746 2.69 32.62 -20.04
CA ALA A 746 2.77 33.02 -21.45
C ALA A 746 4.18 32.94 -22.06
N PRO A 747 5.27 33.34 -21.36
CA PRO A 747 6.63 33.21 -21.88
C PRO A 747 7.11 31.76 -22.09
N TYR A 748 6.49 30.77 -21.44
CA TYR A 748 6.93 29.36 -21.48
C TYR A 748 6.17 28.53 -22.53
N ARG A 749 5.12 29.07 -23.15
CA ARG A 749 4.26 28.34 -24.08
C ARG A 749 5.00 27.69 -25.24
N THR A 750 5.95 28.39 -25.86
CA THR A 750 6.74 27.84 -26.98
C THR A 750 7.59 26.64 -26.57
N GLY A 751 8.12 26.65 -25.34
CA GLY A 751 8.81 25.52 -24.74
C GLY A 751 7.88 24.35 -24.47
N GLN A 752 6.70 24.62 -23.90
CA GLN A 752 5.66 23.60 -23.68
C GLN A 752 5.19 22.96 -24.99
N ASP A 753 4.95 23.75 -26.04
CA ASP A 753 4.55 23.26 -27.37
C ASP A 753 5.61 22.34 -27.97
N MET A 754 6.90 22.67 -27.77
CA MET A 754 8.01 21.81 -28.20
C MET A 754 8.00 20.48 -27.44
N ALA A 755 7.80 20.51 -26.12
CA ALA A 755 7.73 19.30 -25.30
C ALA A 755 6.52 18.42 -25.67
N LEU A 756 5.34 19.02 -25.88
CA LEU A 756 4.14 18.32 -26.34
C LEU A 756 4.36 17.63 -27.71
N ARG A 757 5.01 18.31 -28.66
CA ARG A 757 5.37 17.69 -29.95
C ARG A 757 6.35 16.54 -29.80
N ALA A 758 7.34 16.68 -28.92
CA ALA A 758 8.32 15.63 -28.65
C ALA A 758 7.67 14.39 -27.99
N ALA A 759 6.72 14.59 -27.07
CA ALA A 759 5.96 13.50 -26.46
C ALA A 759 5.12 12.74 -27.50
N ARG A 760 4.43 13.45 -28.40
CA ARG A 760 3.66 12.84 -29.51
C ARG A 760 4.49 12.03 -30.50
N GLY A 761 5.78 12.32 -30.63
CA GLY A 761 6.68 11.54 -31.49
C GLY A 761 7.26 10.29 -30.82
N ARG A 762 7.06 10.14 -29.49
CA ARG A 762 7.50 8.98 -28.70
C ARG A 762 6.37 7.98 -28.42
N ALA A 763 5.12 8.47 -28.37
CA ALA A 763 3.90 7.67 -28.35
C ALA A 763 3.58 7.14 -29.74
#